data_AF-A0A250JWF2-F1
#
_entry.id   AF-A0A250JWF2-F1
#
_cell.length_a   1.000
_cell.length_b   1.000
_cell.length_c   1.000
_cell.angle_alpha   90.00
_cell.angle_beta   90.00
_cell.angle_gamma   90.00
#
_symmetry.space_group_name_H-M   'P 1'
#
loop_
_entity.id
_entity.type
_entity.pdbx_description
1 polymer ?
#
loop_
_entity_poly.entity_id
_entity_poly.type
_entity_poly.pdbx_seq_one_letter_code
_entity_poly.pdbx_strand_id
1 'polypeptide(L)'
;MTPSKPRPSRVSRQPCAPALALLATVLLTLPTAARAQPTFTLFPPSSTPAVPSVTNDFAPVELGVKFQSDIEGDILGIRFYKGAANTGTHVGSLWSEAGGRLAFATFTGETASGWQEVMFSTPVRISANTTYVASYHAPGGAYGFTSAGLASAVDAPPLHALAGATSGGNGVFTYGAAGSFPSTSFGDSNYWVDVVFRPAEPVTLWPATATPAVASVTNDTAPVELGVKFKTNVSGNVLGVRFYKGAANTGTHVGSLWSANGQRLAFATFTSETATGWQEVTFSTPVAIAANTTYVASYHAPVGAYAFDTGGLASGQDTPPLFALPGSTSGGNGVFSYGAAGSFPVNSFGNSNYWVDVVFQATGAVPPTQPPGNSFRIFAPTATPGTPTTPDTAAIEVGVKFRADVDGQVTGVRFYKGSGNSGTHVGNLWSATGQPLATATFTNETAVGWQEVTFSSPVDITAGTTYVASYFAPLGGYSFDSNGLAAGVDAPPLHALPGTTSGGNGVFAYASTSTFPNGSHQDSNYWVDVVFEPYGPPPRPGVHGAGPVLVATAPGNPFTDYLREILEAEGIAAFASTDAGNLGVSVSLNDYKVLVLGEQTLSAAQVTLITNWVTAGGSLIALRPAANLQSLLGLNASQGTQANGYIGVDDTQAPGAGITAETMQYHGLADKRTVATGTRTVATLYSDATTPTTFTAISQRIVGSGTATAFMYDLAKSVIYTRQGNPDWQGQNRDGSSIGPGARANDMFYGNAAFDPQPDWVNLAKVQIPQADEQQRLLANVLHQTSPTPLPRLWYFPSAHKAVVVMTGDGHPGGATTQRLDQYLADSPAGCSVDDWECIRGTIYDYVGGLSATQANTYVAQGFEYALHINTGCADYTANTLDPNFFTPQLASFAAAFPAVPAPVTNRTHCIAFSDWSTQPKVSRVHGIRMDTNYYYWPDYWVQDRPGLFTGSGLAMRFADLDGTPLDVYQLATQMTDESGQSYPLHIDTLLDNALGTKGYYGAFTANMHVDSQPSAGSTGSAAIIASAKRESVPVITAKQLLEWLDAREATQVSTVAFTGTVLTFDLTSPARNLSLMVPTRTTTGRTLQSVTRAGSPVTTVTRTIKGVDFAFVDAALAGTYTATYN
;
A
#
# COMPACT_ATOMS: atom_id res chain seq x y z
N MET A 1 -98.06 0.33 -10.85
CA MET A 1 -99.14 1.12 -10.21
C MET A 1 -98.62 1.60 -8.86
N THR A 2 -98.58 2.94 -8.67
CA THR A 2 -98.73 3.72 -7.41
C THR A 2 -97.82 3.43 -6.19
N PRO A 3 -97.58 4.41 -5.28
CA PRO A 3 -97.12 5.79 -5.52
C PRO A 3 -96.19 6.35 -4.39
N SER A 4 -95.70 7.58 -4.60
CA SER A 4 -95.50 8.65 -3.56
C SER A 4 -94.27 8.54 -2.61
N LYS A 5 -93.54 9.59 -2.22
CA LYS A 5 -93.70 11.07 -2.29
C LYS A 5 -92.37 11.77 -1.81
N PRO A 6 -92.24 13.11 -1.61
CA PRO A 6 -91.16 13.95 -2.18
C PRO A 6 -90.18 14.64 -1.18
N ARG A 7 -89.21 15.40 -1.76
CA ARG A 7 -88.17 16.36 -1.24
C ARG A 7 -88.57 17.27 -0.03
N PRO A 8 -87.64 17.88 0.78
CA PRO A 8 -86.62 18.89 0.31
C PRO A 8 -85.32 19.21 1.14
N SER A 9 -84.41 19.95 0.45
CA SER A 9 -83.46 21.07 0.80
C SER A 9 -82.47 21.14 2.01
N ARG A 10 -81.20 21.41 1.61
CA ARG A 10 -80.09 22.26 2.15
C ARG A 10 -79.64 22.13 3.63
N VAL A 11 -78.37 21.73 3.85
CA VAL A 11 -77.31 22.45 4.64
C VAL A 11 -75.91 21.92 4.23
N SER A 12 -74.93 22.83 4.25
CA SER A 12 -73.52 22.77 3.83
C SER A 12 -72.63 21.65 4.40
N ARG A 13 -71.65 21.18 3.60
CA ARG A 13 -70.39 20.61 4.11
C ARG A 13 -69.20 21.31 3.46
N GLN A 14 -68.37 21.95 4.28
CA GLN A 14 -67.06 22.50 3.92
C GLN A 14 -66.07 21.38 3.55
N PRO A 15 -65.08 21.63 2.69
CA PRO A 15 -63.84 20.85 2.68
C PRO A 15 -62.86 21.47 3.68
N CYS A 16 -62.42 20.71 4.68
CA CYS A 16 -61.25 21.09 5.46
C CYS A 16 -60.33 19.87 5.62
N ALA A 17 -59.04 20.14 5.54
CA ALA A 17 -57.89 19.26 5.41
C ALA A 17 -57.77 18.19 6.54
N PRO A 18 -56.87 17.20 6.41
CA PRO A 18 -56.91 15.97 7.19
C PRO A 18 -56.50 16.18 8.65
N ALA A 19 -57.13 15.44 9.55
CA ALA A 19 -56.74 15.32 10.94
C ALA A 19 -55.50 14.41 11.06
N LEU A 20 -54.31 15.02 11.05
CA LEU A 20 -53.07 14.42 11.53
C LEU A 20 -52.56 15.28 12.69
N ALA A 21 -53.08 15.03 13.88
CA ALA A 21 -52.59 15.63 15.12
C ALA A 21 -52.84 14.69 16.30
N LEU A 22 -52.11 13.57 16.33
CA LEU A 22 -51.58 12.97 17.57
C LEU A 22 -50.51 11.92 17.23
N LEU A 23 -49.45 12.33 16.51
CA LEU A 23 -48.26 11.51 16.30
C LEU A 23 -47.06 12.45 16.05
N ALA A 24 -46.71 13.24 17.07
CA ALA A 24 -45.57 14.15 17.02
C ALA A 24 -44.93 14.26 18.40
N THR A 25 -44.54 13.12 18.97
CA THR A 25 -43.58 13.00 20.09
C THR A 25 -43.18 11.53 20.23
N VAL A 26 -42.36 11.04 19.31
CA VAL A 26 -41.24 10.10 19.51
C VAL A 26 -40.53 10.03 18.15
N LEU A 27 -39.55 10.88 17.93
CA LEU A 27 -38.50 10.62 16.95
C LEU A 27 -37.17 11.11 17.54
N LEU A 28 -36.13 10.31 17.28
CA LEU A 28 -34.71 10.46 17.61
C LEU A 28 -34.20 9.83 18.92
N THR A 29 -33.88 8.54 18.83
CA THR A 29 -32.52 8.03 19.08
C THR A 29 -32.35 6.71 18.31
N LEU A 30 -31.94 6.77 17.04
CA LEU A 30 -31.21 5.63 16.48
C LEU A 30 -29.84 5.65 17.15
N PRO A 31 -29.38 4.55 17.80
CA PRO A 31 -28.02 4.51 18.30
C PRO A 31 -27.09 4.52 17.09
N THR A 32 -26.20 5.51 17.03
CA THR A 32 -24.95 5.41 16.30
C THR A 32 -24.32 4.07 16.65
N ALA A 33 -24.05 3.22 15.66
CA ALA A 33 -23.35 1.95 15.88
C ALA A 33 -22.05 2.25 16.64
N ALA A 34 -21.94 1.79 17.89
CA ALA A 34 -20.73 1.94 18.68
C ALA A 34 -19.60 1.20 17.95
N ARG A 35 -18.54 1.92 17.63
CA ARG A 35 -17.33 1.36 17.00
C ARG A 35 -16.72 0.33 17.95
N ALA A 36 -16.37 -0.85 17.47
CA ALA A 36 -15.62 -1.82 18.27
C ALA A 36 -14.21 -1.26 18.54
N GLN A 37 -13.89 -0.98 19.81
CA GLN A 37 -12.59 -0.45 20.20
C GLN A 37 -11.57 -1.58 20.39
N PRO A 38 -10.28 -1.37 20.03
CA PRO A 38 -9.24 -2.37 20.26
C PRO A 38 -9.00 -2.62 21.75
N THR A 39 -8.63 -3.84 22.10
CA THR A 39 -8.22 -4.23 23.47
C THR A 39 -6.74 -4.61 23.51
N PHE A 40 -6.08 -4.33 24.63
CA PHE A 40 -4.65 -4.51 24.87
C PHE A 40 -4.42 -5.42 26.09
N THR A 41 -3.30 -6.14 26.08
CA THR A 41 -2.88 -7.07 27.15
C THR A 41 -1.36 -6.94 27.36
N LEU A 42 -0.84 -7.21 28.56
CA LEU A 42 0.58 -7.14 28.91
C LEU A 42 1.40 -8.23 28.22
N PHE A 43 0.82 -9.40 28.02
CA PHE A 43 1.50 -10.56 27.48
C PHE A 43 0.81 -11.03 26.18
N PRO A 44 1.56 -11.29 25.10
CA PRO A 44 1.01 -11.85 23.87
C PRO A 44 0.39 -13.24 24.12
N PRO A 45 -0.67 -13.64 23.39
CA PRO A 45 -1.31 -14.94 23.58
C PRO A 45 -0.39 -16.17 23.38
N SER A 46 0.71 -16.01 22.64
CA SER A 46 1.73 -17.04 22.40
C SER A 46 2.72 -17.23 23.57
N SER A 47 2.71 -16.33 24.55
CA SER A 47 3.63 -16.38 25.68
C SER A 47 3.21 -17.45 26.69
N THR A 48 4.19 -18.18 27.23
CA THR A 48 3.97 -19.29 28.16
C THR A 48 4.93 -19.23 29.34
N PRO A 49 4.52 -19.68 30.55
CA PRO A 49 5.42 -19.81 31.68
C PRO A 49 6.57 -20.78 31.44
N ALA A 50 7.77 -20.42 31.92
CA ALA A 50 8.91 -21.33 32.01
C ALA A 50 8.59 -22.58 32.85
N VAL A 51 7.75 -22.44 33.88
CA VAL A 51 7.18 -23.56 34.64
C VAL A 51 5.65 -23.50 34.50
N PRO A 52 5.02 -24.35 33.67
CA PRO A 52 3.59 -24.29 33.40
C PRO A 52 2.68 -24.65 34.58
N SER A 53 3.12 -25.54 35.47
CA SER A 53 2.47 -25.90 36.73
C SER A 53 3.52 -26.29 37.77
N VAL A 54 3.48 -25.71 38.96
CA VAL A 54 4.26 -26.21 40.10
C VAL A 54 3.71 -27.55 40.60
N THR A 55 4.60 -28.44 41.04
CA THR A 55 4.23 -29.83 41.43
C THR A 55 4.35 -30.08 42.94
N ASN A 56 4.68 -29.06 43.71
CA ASN A 56 4.99 -29.16 45.14
C ASN A 56 4.26 -28.12 46.01
N ASP A 57 3.40 -27.29 45.41
CA ASP A 57 2.58 -26.32 46.13
C ASP A 57 1.14 -26.41 45.63
N PHE A 58 0.27 -26.84 46.55
CA PHE A 58 -1.16 -27.07 46.30
C PHE A 58 -2.03 -26.28 47.29
N ALA A 59 -1.44 -25.33 48.02
CA ALA A 59 -2.19 -24.49 48.94
C ALA A 59 -3.00 -23.43 48.15
N PRO A 60 -4.21 -23.06 48.63
CA PRO A 60 -4.99 -21.99 48.01
C PRO A 60 -4.23 -20.66 48.02
N VAL A 61 -4.07 -20.04 46.85
CA VAL A 61 -3.24 -18.84 46.68
C VAL A 61 -3.84 -17.85 45.69
N GLU A 62 -3.77 -16.56 45.99
CA GLU A 62 -4.05 -15.47 45.04
C GLU A 62 -2.71 -14.98 44.47
N LEU A 63 -2.59 -14.87 43.15
CA LEU A 63 -1.37 -14.52 42.41
C LEU A 63 -1.64 -13.36 41.47
N GLY A 64 -0.70 -12.43 41.29
CA GLY A 64 -0.97 -11.22 40.51
C GLY A 64 0.24 -10.46 40.01
N VAL A 65 -0.06 -9.41 39.24
CA VAL A 65 0.88 -8.47 38.64
C VAL A 65 0.47 -7.03 38.98
N LYS A 66 1.46 -6.20 39.33
CA LYS A 66 1.32 -4.75 39.41
C LYS A 66 1.52 -4.16 38.01
N PHE A 67 0.56 -3.36 37.55
CA PHE A 67 0.59 -2.76 36.21
C PHE A 67 0.12 -1.30 36.22
N GLN A 68 0.46 -0.58 35.16
CA GLN A 68 -0.02 0.77 34.84
C GLN A 68 -0.51 0.81 33.39
N SER A 69 -1.29 1.84 33.05
CA SER A 69 -1.55 2.21 31.66
C SER A 69 -1.12 3.65 31.39
N ASP A 70 -0.58 3.93 30.19
CA ASP A 70 -0.24 5.28 29.73
C ASP A 70 -1.46 6.19 29.55
N ILE A 71 -2.64 5.60 29.38
CA ILE A 71 -3.88 6.31 29.03
C ILE A 71 -5.03 5.85 29.92
N GLU A 72 -6.05 6.70 30.02
CA GLU A 72 -7.28 6.35 30.73
C GLU A 72 -8.09 5.34 29.89
N GLY A 73 -8.56 4.26 30.51
CA GLY A 73 -9.28 3.18 29.83
C GLY A 73 -10.13 2.37 30.78
N ASP A 74 -10.80 1.36 30.26
CA ASP A 74 -11.52 0.37 31.06
C ASP A 74 -10.75 -0.93 31.09
N ILE A 75 -10.63 -1.54 32.27
CA ILE A 75 -10.29 -2.95 32.40
C ILE A 75 -11.58 -3.74 32.24
N LEU A 76 -11.67 -4.48 31.13
CA LEU A 76 -12.81 -5.31 30.78
C LEU A 76 -12.79 -6.64 31.53
N GLY A 77 -11.60 -7.16 31.84
CA GLY A 77 -11.46 -8.50 32.37
C GLY A 77 -10.03 -8.85 32.79
N ILE A 78 -9.88 -10.09 33.29
CA ILE A 78 -8.62 -10.66 33.74
C ILE A 78 -8.30 -11.90 32.92
N ARG A 79 -7.02 -12.09 32.64
CA ARG A 79 -6.47 -13.28 32.02
C ARG A 79 -5.45 -13.94 32.95
N PHE A 80 -5.32 -15.25 32.90
CA PHE A 80 -4.19 -15.94 33.51
C PHE A 80 -3.80 -17.19 32.75
N TYR A 81 -2.53 -17.60 32.85
CA TYR A 81 -2.09 -18.87 32.27
C TYR A 81 -2.34 -20.05 33.22
N LYS A 82 -3.18 -20.99 32.80
CA LYS A 82 -3.52 -22.20 33.54
C LYS A 82 -2.64 -23.37 33.13
N GLY A 83 -1.96 -23.99 34.09
CA GLY A 83 -1.28 -25.26 33.87
C GLY A 83 -2.19 -26.46 34.15
N ALA A 84 -1.85 -27.64 33.63
CA ALA A 84 -2.72 -28.83 33.67
C ALA A 84 -3.08 -29.31 35.08
N ALA A 85 -2.25 -29.01 36.09
CA ALA A 85 -2.50 -29.36 37.49
C ALA A 85 -3.23 -28.26 38.28
N ASN A 86 -3.34 -27.05 37.71
CA ASN A 86 -4.05 -25.92 38.32
C ASN A 86 -5.57 -26.12 38.13
N THR A 87 -6.18 -26.80 39.10
CA THR A 87 -7.58 -27.24 39.04
C THR A 87 -8.42 -26.56 40.12
N GLY A 88 -9.75 -26.54 39.90
CA GLY A 88 -10.71 -25.87 40.77
C GLY A 88 -11.35 -24.65 40.10
N THR A 89 -12.11 -23.88 40.87
CA THR A 89 -12.81 -22.68 40.38
C THR A 89 -11.94 -21.44 40.57
N HIS A 90 -11.46 -20.86 39.48
CA HIS A 90 -10.63 -19.66 39.51
C HIS A 90 -11.47 -18.38 39.54
N VAL A 91 -10.94 -17.35 40.19
CA VAL A 91 -11.58 -16.02 40.27
C VAL A 91 -10.55 -14.96 39.93
N GLY A 92 -10.81 -14.14 38.91
CA GLY A 92 -9.99 -13.00 38.54
C GLY A 92 -10.42 -11.76 39.33
N SER A 93 -9.47 -10.96 39.79
CA SER A 93 -9.72 -9.73 40.55
C SER A 93 -8.86 -8.57 40.06
N LEU A 94 -9.42 -7.36 40.12
CA LEU A 94 -8.71 -6.11 39.93
C LEU A 94 -8.73 -5.30 41.23
N TRP A 95 -7.60 -4.68 41.57
CA TRP A 95 -7.42 -3.95 42.83
C TRP A 95 -6.79 -2.58 42.60
N SER A 96 -7.10 -1.63 43.48
CA SER A 96 -6.25 -0.45 43.68
C SER A 96 -4.94 -0.83 44.37
N GLU A 97 -3.90 -0.01 44.24
CA GLU A 97 -2.62 -0.21 44.93
C GLU A 97 -2.76 -0.30 46.46
N ALA A 98 -3.75 0.40 47.04
CA ALA A 98 -4.04 0.37 48.48
C ALA A 98 -4.78 -0.90 48.95
N GLY A 99 -5.09 -1.85 48.05
CA GLY A 99 -5.75 -3.11 48.37
C GLY A 99 -7.28 -3.09 48.32
N GLY A 100 -7.89 -2.05 47.75
CA GLY A 100 -9.34 -2.03 47.51
C GLY A 100 -9.71 -2.82 46.26
N ARG A 101 -10.55 -3.85 46.39
CA ARG A 101 -11.04 -4.65 45.25
C ARG A 101 -12.00 -3.82 44.41
N LEU A 102 -11.64 -3.59 43.14
CA LEU A 102 -12.42 -2.77 42.21
C LEU A 102 -13.41 -3.60 41.39
N ALA A 103 -13.03 -4.81 40.99
CA ALA A 103 -13.92 -5.78 40.36
C ALA A 103 -13.41 -7.20 40.53
N PHE A 104 -14.30 -8.17 40.26
CA PHE A 104 -13.96 -9.56 40.14
C PHE A 104 -14.92 -10.33 39.23
N ALA A 105 -14.45 -11.45 38.69
CA ALA A 105 -15.28 -12.39 37.95
C ALA A 105 -14.78 -13.83 38.15
N THR A 106 -15.71 -14.78 38.14
CA THR A 106 -15.42 -16.21 38.21
C THR A 106 -15.20 -16.75 36.81
N PHE A 107 -14.06 -17.41 36.58
CA PHE A 107 -13.78 -18.07 35.31
C PHE A 107 -14.75 -19.23 35.10
N THR A 108 -15.31 -19.34 33.89
CA THR A 108 -16.21 -20.44 33.49
C THR A 108 -15.79 -20.96 32.12
N GLY A 109 -16.03 -22.25 31.85
CA GLY A 109 -15.67 -22.85 30.55
C GLY A 109 -14.16 -22.93 30.29
N GLU A 110 -13.33 -22.99 31.33
CA GLU A 110 -11.88 -23.02 31.20
C GLU A 110 -11.36 -24.26 30.46
N THR A 111 -10.28 -24.11 29.71
CA THR A 111 -9.57 -25.23 29.09
C THR A 111 -8.73 -26.00 30.13
N ALA A 112 -8.19 -27.16 29.73
CA ALA A 112 -7.31 -27.97 30.57
C ALA A 112 -5.97 -27.27 30.86
N SER A 113 -5.47 -26.47 29.93
CA SER A 113 -4.26 -25.65 30.08
C SER A 113 -4.24 -24.49 29.06
N GLY A 114 -3.39 -23.50 29.29
CA GLY A 114 -3.23 -22.31 28.44
C GLY A 114 -3.87 -21.06 29.05
N TRP A 115 -3.88 -19.96 28.30
CA TRP A 115 -4.51 -18.71 28.73
C TRP A 115 -6.02 -18.87 28.93
N GLN A 116 -6.50 -18.48 30.10
CA GLN A 116 -7.91 -18.33 30.44
C GLN A 116 -8.24 -16.86 30.51
N GLU A 117 -9.47 -16.50 30.14
CA GLU A 117 -9.94 -15.11 30.16
C GLU A 117 -11.35 -15.04 30.73
N VAL A 118 -11.62 -14.00 31.51
CA VAL A 118 -12.96 -13.69 32.01
C VAL A 118 -13.19 -12.19 32.01
N MET A 119 -14.38 -11.77 31.57
CA MET A 119 -14.81 -10.37 31.62
C MET A 119 -15.56 -10.06 32.91
N PHE A 120 -15.39 -8.84 33.43
CA PHE A 120 -16.21 -8.30 34.49
C PHE A 120 -17.62 -7.96 33.96
N SER A 121 -18.62 -8.09 34.83
CA SER A 121 -20.00 -7.68 34.50
C SER A 121 -20.12 -6.17 34.29
N THR A 122 -19.26 -5.39 34.93
CA THR A 122 -19.10 -3.95 34.73
C THR A 122 -17.62 -3.68 34.49
N PRO A 123 -17.23 -3.13 33.33
CA PRO A 123 -15.86 -2.67 33.10
C PRO A 123 -15.41 -1.66 34.16
N VAL A 124 -14.14 -1.72 34.55
CA VAL A 124 -13.58 -0.82 35.57
C VAL A 124 -12.76 0.26 34.91
N ARG A 125 -13.19 1.51 35.06
CA ARG A 125 -12.41 2.67 34.62
C ARG A 125 -11.13 2.80 35.44
N ILE A 126 -9.99 2.93 34.76
CA ILE A 126 -8.68 3.16 35.36
C ILE A 126 -8.07 4.47 34.87
N SER A 127 -7.34 5.14 35.75
CA SER A 127 -6.59 6.36 35.44
C SER A 127 -5.24 6.02 34.83
N ALA A 128 -4.80 6.85 33.87
CA ALA A 128 -3.44 6.80 33.35
C ALA A 128 -2.40 6.92 34.48
N ASN A 129 -1.23 6.30 34.28
CA ASN A 129 -0.05 6.36 35.16
C ASN A 129 -0.34 6.05 36.64
N THR A 130 -1.38 5.26 36.90
CA THR A 130 -1.80 4.85 38.24
C THR A 130 -1.57 3.35 38.39
N THR A 131 -0.95 2.94 39.50
CA THR A 131 -0.66 1.53 39.77
C THR A 131 -1.91 0.78 40.19
N TYR A 132 -2.18 -0.34 39.52
CA TYR A 132 -3.23 -1.28 39.86
C TYR A 132 -2.63 -2.69 40.01
N VAL A 133 -3.38 -3.59 40.65
CA VAL A 133 -3.02 -5.01 40.75
C VAL A 133 -4.08 -5.85 40.05
N ALA A 134 -3.66 -6.68 39.10
CA ALA A 134 -4.48 -7.73 38.51
C ALA A 134 -4.09 -9.07 39.14
N SER A 135 -5.06 -9.86 39.58
CA SER A 135 -4.81 -11.16 40.23
C SER A 135 -5.80 -12.24 39.80
N TYR A 136 -5.42 -13.50 40.00
CA TYR A 136 -6.36 -14.61 40.01
C TYR A 136 -6.16 -15.50 41.24
N HIS A 137 -7.24 -16.14 41.68
CA HIS A 137 -7.23 -17.13 42.75
C HIS A 137 -7.08 -18.55 42.20
N ALA A 138 -6.05 -19.27 42.66
CA ALA A 138 -5.80 -20.68 42.43
C ALA A 138 -6.17 -21.50 43.69
N PRO A 139 -7.39 -22.09 43.76
CA PRO A 139 -7.87 -22.76 44.98
C PRO A 139 -7.12 -24.06 45.32
N GLY A 140 -6.47 -24.68 44.33
CA GLY A 140 -5.64 -25.88 44.50
C GLY A 140 -4.15 -25.66 44.28
N GLY A 141 -3.66 -24.41 44.29
CA GLY A 141 -2.28 -24.08 43.95
C GLY A 141 -1.91 -24.50 42.51
N ALA A 142 -0.75 -25.13 42.33
CA ALA A 142 -0.26 -25.69 41.05
C ALA A 142 -0.15 -24.67 39.89
N TYR A 143 0.03 -23.39 40.23
CA TYR A 143 0.13 -22.26 39.31
C TYR A 143 1.36 -22.32 38.39
N GLY A 144 1.29 -21.60 37.28
CA GLY A 144 2.43 -21.37 36.40
C GLY A 144 3.27 -20.17 36.83
N PHE A 145 4.59 -20.22 36.64
CA PHE A 145 5.44 -19.07 36.92
C PHE A 145 6.71 -19.00 36.07
N THR A 146 7.36 -17.84 36.11
CA THR A 146 8.73 -17.65 35.63
C THR A 146 9.50 -16.84 36.67
N SER A 147 10.51 -17.47 37.27
CA SER A 147 11.37 -16.82 38.27
C SER A 147 12.02 -15.57 37.69
N ALA A 148 12.05 -14.46 38.44
CA ALA A 148 12.59 -13.17 38.03
C ALA A 148 11.99 -12.59 36.72
N GLY A 149 10.83 -13.10 36.28
CA GLY A 149 10.18 -12.67 35.04
C GLY A 149 9.72 -11.21 35.03
N LEU A 150 9.66 -10.55 36.19
CA LEU A 150 9.32 -9.13 36.37
C LEU A 150 10.44 -8.35 37.09
N ALA A 151 11.67 -8.89 37.12
CA ALA A 151 12.83 -8.15 37.63
C ALA A 151 13.12 -6.90 36.79
N SER A 152 12.78 -6.94 35.50
CA SER A 152 12.66 -5.79 34.60
C SER A 152 11.19 -5.55 34.25
N ALA A 153 10.85 -4.32 33.85
CA ALA A 153 9.50 -4.00 33.41
C ALA A 153 9.16 -4.78 32.13
N VAL A 154 7.90 -5.16 31.98
CA VAL A 154 7.37 -5.68 30.72
C VAL A 154 6.51 -4.58 30.12
N ASP A 155 6.92 -4.10 28.96
CA ASP A 155 6.32 -2.96 28.27
C ASP A 155 5.53 -3.45 27.06
N ALA A 156 4.23 -3.17 27.05
CA ALA A 156 3.28 -3.49 25.99
C ALA A 156 2.30 -2.31 25.82
N PRO A 157 2.74 -1.17 25.24
CA PRO A 157 1.97 0.07 25.27
C PRO A 157 0.53 -0.12 24.74
N PRO A 158 -0.48 0.43 25.43
CA PRO A 158 -0.38 1.38 26.54
C PRO A 158 -0.22 0.75 27.93
N LEU A 159 0.06 -0.55 28.06
CA LEU A 159 0.15 -1.25 29.34
C LEU A 159 1.61 -1.52 29.76
N HIS A 160 1.88 -1.41 31.06
CA HIS A 160 3.19 -1.63 31.65
C HIS A 160 3.10 -2.54 32.87
N ALA A 161 3.77 -3.68 32.89
CA ALA A 161 4.05 -4.40 34.13
C ALA A 161 5.31 -3.79 34.75
N LEU A 162 5.19 -3.29 35.98
CA LEU A 162 6.28 -2.53 36.59
C LEU A 162 7.47 -3.43 36.96
N ALA A 163 8.70 -2.92 36.83
CA ALA A 163 9.87 -3.62 37.34
C ALA A 163 9.79 -3.79 38.86
N GLY A 164 10.22 -4.93 39.39
CA GLY A 164 10.24 -5.19 40.83
C GLY A 164 10.98 -4.11 41.63
N ALA A 165 12.14 -3.69 41.14
CA ALA A 165 12.98 -2.66 41.77
C ALA A 165 12.29 -1.29 41.92
N THR A 166 11.36 -0.94 41.02
CA THR A 166 10.67 0.36 41.02
C THR A 166 9.26 0.31 41.64
N SER A 167 8.72 -0.89 41.88
CA SER A 167 7.35 -1.09 42.40
C SER A 167 7.28 -1.69 43.81
N GLY A 168 8.42 -1.82 44.50
CA GLY A 168 8.49 -2.47 45.81
C GLY A 168 8.26 -3.98 45.75
N GLY A 169 8.69 -4.61 44.66
CA GLY A 169 8.47 -6.01 44.30
C GLY A 169 7.23 -6.20 43.41
N ASN A 170 7.39 -6.95 42.31
CA ASN A 170 6.28 -7.36 41.43
C ASN A 170 6.16 -8.89 41.42
N GLY A 171 5.14 -9.47 40.80
CA GLY A 171 4.84 -10.89 41.00
C GLY A 171 4.32 -11.11 42.40
N VAL A 172 3.14 -10.59 42.67
CA VAL A 172 2.57 -10.57 44.02
C VAL A 172 1.72 -11.80 44.28
N PHE A 173 1.67 -12.24 45.53
CA PHE A 173 0.87 -13.36 45.96
C PHE A 173 0.40 -13.21 47.42
N THR A 174 -0.60 -14.00 47.81
CA THR A 174 -1.01 -14.23 49.21
C THR A 174 -1.75 -15.56 49.33
N TYR A 175 -1.39 -16.38 50.31
CA TYR A 175 -2.11 -17.63 50.60
C TYR A 175 -3.39 -17.35 51.40
N GLY A 176 -4.45 -18.09 51.10
CA GLY A 176 -5.73 -17.96 51.80
C GLY A 176 -6.92 -18.09 50.86
N ALA A 177 -8.07 -17.58 51.30
CA ALA A 177 -9.31 -17.63 50.52
C ALA A 177 -9.30 -16.64 49.35
N ALA A 178 -10.09 -16.94 48.31
CA ALA A 178 -10.30 -16.07 47.15
C ALA A 178 -10.66 -14.64 47.57
N GLY A 179 -10.09 -13.64 46.87
CA GLY A 179 -10.36 -12.24 47.18
C GLY A 179 -9.56 -11.71 48.37
N SER A 180 -8.40 -12.30 48.64
CA SER A 180 -7.38 -11.71 49.52
C SER A 180 -6.43 -10.87 48.68
N PHE A 181 -6.16 -9.61 49.06
CA PHE A 181 -5.26 -8.74 48.29
C PHE A 181 -3.82 -9.27 48.29
N PRO A 182 -3.21 -9.54 47.12
CA PRO A 182 -1.85 -10.07 47.06
C PRO A 182 -0.82 -8.94 47.28
N SER A 183 -0.22 -8.90 48.48
CA SER A 183 0.74 -7.85 48.85
C SER A 183 2.19 -8.32 49.00
N THR A 184 2.46 -9.63 48.89
CA THR A 184 3.81 -10.20 49.08
C THR A 184 4.42 -10.57 47.73
N SER A 185 5.71 -10.28 47.50
CA SER A 185 6.44 -10.71 46.29
C SER A 185 7.51 -11.74 46.63
N PHE A 186 7.80 -12.65 45.69
CA PHE A 186 8.92 -13.58 45.78
C PHE A 186 9.75 -13.54 44.48
N GLY A 187 10.96 -12.97 44.59
CA GLY A 187 11.95 -12.96 43.51
C GLY A 187 11.46 -12.35 42.20
N ASP A 188 10.55 -11.36 42.27
CA ASP A 188 9.94 -10.71 41.10
C ASP A 188 9.41 -11.68 40.05
N SER A 189 8.76 -12.77 40.50
CA SER A 189 8.30 -13.85 39.63
C SER A 189 7.11 -13.42 38.77
N ASN A 190 7.11 -13.75 37.47
CA ASN A 190 5.91 -13.58 36.66
C ASN A 190 4.96 -14.76 36.90
N TYR A 191 3.78 -14.52 37.49
CA TYR A 191 2.72 -15.53 37.68
C TYR A 191 1.72 -15.59 36.51
N TRP A 192 2.04 -14.92 35.40
CA TRP A 192 1.30 -14.97 34.14
C TRP A 192 -0.17 -14.58 34.31
N VAL A 193 -0.35 -13.43 34.95
CA VAL A 193 -1.64 -12.75 35.13
C VAL A 193 -1.64 -11.51 34.26
N ASP A 194 -2.77 -11.22 33.63
CA ASP A 194 -2.89 -10.16 32.66
C ASP A 194 -4.26 -9.48 32.75
N VAL A 195 -4.40 -8.33 32.11
CA VAL A 195 -5.63 -7.56 31.98
C VAL A 195 -6.09 -7.50 30.53
N VAL A 196 -7.40 -7.36 30.34
CA VAL A 196 -7.97 -6.95 29.05
C VAL A 196 -8.33 -5.47 29.15
N PHE A 197 -7.48 -4.62 28.59
CA PHE A 197 -7.63 -3.16 28.66
C PHE A 197 -8.26 -2.62 27.38
N ARG A 198 -9.23 -1.70 27.50
CA ARG A 198 -9.82 -0.97 26.39
C ARG A 198 -9.57 0.53 26.59
N PRO A 199 -8.97 1.26 25.64
CA PRO A 199 -8.83 2.72 25.74
C PRO A 199 -10.18 3.43 25.85
N ALA A 200 -10.20 4.66 26.36
CA ALA A 200 -11.39 5.51 26.30
C ALA A 200 -11.89 5.76 24.85
N GLU A 201 -13.17 6.11 24.70
CA GLU A 201 -13.76 6.55 23.42
C GLU A 201 -12.99 7.69 22.75
N PRO A 202 -13.00 7.77 21.40
CA PRO A 202 -12.40 8.90 20.69
C PRO A 202 -12.94 10.23 21.20
N VAL A 203 -12.03 11.17 21.41
CA VAL A 203 -12.30 12.50 21.96
C VAL A 203 -12.26 13.54 20.84
N THR A 204 -13.12 14.55 20.98
CA THR A 204 -13.25 15.69 20.07
C THR A 204 -13.21 16.99 20.88
N LEU A 205 -12.77 18.11 20.30
CA LEU A 205 -12.63 19.40 20.99
C LEU A 205 -13.96 20.01 21.43
N TRP A 206 -15.05 19.78 20.70
CA TRP A 206 -16.39 20.26 21.10
C TRP A 206 -17.38 19.10 21.29
N PRO A 207 -18.34 19.22 22.22
CA PRO A 207 -19.44 18.25 22.29
C PRO A 207 -20.34 18.37 21.06
N ALA A 208 -21.02 17.28 20.69
CA ALA A 208 -21.92 17.24 19.53
C ALA A 208 -23.09 18.24 19.60
N THR A 209 -23.39 18.76 20.80
CA THR A 209 -24.43 19.78 21.04
C THR A 209 -23.94 21.22 20.84
N ALA A 210 -22.64 21.44 20.66
CA ALA A 210 -22.09 22.78 20.47
C ALA A 210 -22.45 23.35 19.09
N THR A 211 -22.83 24.63 19.04
CA THR A 211 -23.26 25.31 17.81
C THR A 211 -22.58 26.68 17.68
N PRO A 212 -22.25 27.11 16.45
CA PRO A 212 -21.72 28.46 16.16
C PRO A 212 -22.72 29.57 16.46
N ALA A 213 -22.19 30.74 16.85
CA ALA A 213 -22.95 31.97 16.91
C ALA A 213 -23.36 32.44 15.50
N VAL A 214 -22.48 32.25 14.50
CA VAL A 214 -22.80 32.47 13.09
C VAL A 214 -22.66 31.16 12.32
N ALA A 215 -23.80 30.56 11.95
CA ALA A 215 -23.81 29.26 11.25
C ALA A 215 -23.33 29.33 9.79
N SER A 216 -23.49 30.48 9.11
CA SER A 216 -22.98 30.71 7.75
C SER A 216 -22.63 32.18 7.51
N VAL A 217 -21.38 32.47 7.16
CA VAL A 217 -20.92 33.79 6.70
C VAL A 217 -21.25 33.96 5.21
N THR A 218 -22.47 34.40 4.91
CA THR A 218 -23.00 34.39 3.52
C THR A 218 -22.46 35.48 2.59
N ASN A 219 -21.74 36.48 3.11
CA ASN A 219 -21.11 37.53 2.31
C ASN A 219 -19.69 37.15 1.85
N ASP A 220 -19.18 35.98 2.23
CA ASP A 220 -17.96 35.39 1.69
C ASP A 220 -18.30 34.07 0.98
N THR A 221 -18.13 34.07 -0.34
CA THR A 221 -18.46 32.95 -1.22
C THR A 221 -17.23 32.37 -1.91
N ALA A 222 -16.04 32.84 -1.55
CA ALA A 222 -14.80 32.36 -2.13
C ALA A 222 -14.44 30.97 -1.58
N PRO A 223 -13.86 30.07 -2.40
CA PRO A 223 -13.33 28.80 -1.93
C PRO A 223 -12.26 29.02 -0.85
N VAL A 224 -12.41 28.38 0.30
CA VAL A 224 -11.56 28.62 1.48
C VAL A 224 -11.32 27.33 2.26
N GLU A 225 -10.07 27.09 2.65
CA GLU A 225 -9.69 26.08 3.63
C GLU A 225 -9.70 26.73 5.03
N LEU A 226 -10.36 26.10 6.00
CA LEU A 226 -10.51 26.62 7.37
C LEU A 226 -10.08 25.55 8.35
N GLY A 227 -9.42 25.92 9.46
CA GLY A 227 -8.88 24.94 10.39
C GLY A 227 -8.62 25.41 11.81
N VAL A 228 -8.23 24.45 12.64
CA VAL A 228 -7.86 24.60 14.05
C VAL A 228 -6.47 24.03 14.29
N LYS A 229 -5.62 24.75 15.02
CA LYS A 229 -4.36 24.23 15.56
C LYS A 229 -4.66 23.51 16.87
N PHE A 230 -4.23 22.26 16.98
CA PHE A 230 -4.44 21.42 18.15
C PHE A 230 -3.18 20.66 18.55
N LYS A 231 -3.15 20.13 19.76
CA LYS A 231 -2.18 19.13 20.22
C LYS A 231 -2.87 18.10 21.10
N THR A 232 -2.17 17.02 21.40
CA THR A 232 -2.57 16.07 22.44
C THR A 232 -1.53 16.00 23.55
N ASN A 233 -1.87 15.57 24.76
CA ASN A 233 -0.87 15.34 25.82
C ASN A 233 -0.39 13.87 25.88
N VAL A 234 -1.00 12.99 25.08
CA VAL A 234 -0.62 11.58 24.87
C VAL A 234 -0.56 11.26 23.38
N SER A 235 0.26 10.30 22.99
CA SER A 235 0.31 9.80 21.61
C SER A 235 -0.97 9.02 21.29
N GLY A 236 -1.38 9.04 20.02
CA GLY A 236 -2.62 8.39 19.60
C GLY A 236 -2.88 8.54 18.12
N ASN A 237 -4.06 8.16 17.67
CA ASN A 237 -4.45 8.23 16.27
C ASN A 237 -5.50 9.31 16.05
N VAL A 238 -5.33 10.12 15.01
CA VAL A 238 -6.41 10.91 14.42
C VAL A 238 -7.17 10.02 13.45
N LEU A 239 -8.43 9.76 13.78
CA LEU A 239 -9.33 8.92 13.01
C LEU A 239 -10.02 9.69 11.87
N GLY A 240 -10.10 11.00 11.98
CA GLY A 240 -10.87 11.83 11.07
C GLY A 240 -11.00 13.29 11.50
N VAL A 241 -11.79 14.04 10.73
CA VAL A 241 -12.06 15.46 10.94
C VAL A 241 -13.57 15.68 10.95
N ARG A 242 -14.01 16.65 11.77
CA ARG A 242 -15.38 17.16 11.81
C ARG A 242 -15.41 18.65 11.50
N PHE A 243 -16.52 19.14 10.97
CA PHE A 243 -16.79 20.57 10.90
C PHE A 243 -18.28 20.88 11.08
N TYR A 244 -18.61 22.10 11.51
CA TYR A 244 -20.01 22.54 11.59
C TYR A 244 -20.46 23.17 10.27
N LYS A 245 -21.52 22.61 9.67
CA LYS A 245 -22.11 23.07 8.41
C LYS A 245 -23.35 23.92 8.66
N GLY A 246 -23.37 25.14 8.13
CA GLY A 246 -24.59 25.94 8.00
C GLY A 246 -25.25 25.76 6.62
N ALA A 247 -26.51 26.16 6.49
CA ALA A 247 -27.33 25.84 5.31
C ALA A 247 -26.80 26.42 3.99
N ALA A 248 -25.98 27.48 4.04
CA ALA A 248 -25.37 28.08 2.85
C ALA A 248 -23.98 27.49 2.51
N ASN A 249 -23.36 26.72 3.42
CA ASN A 249 -22.10 26.05 3.16
C ASN A 249 -22.37 24.79 2.33
N THR A 250 -22.27 24.93 1.01
CA THR A 250 -22.70 23.94 0.04
C THR A 250 -21.54 23.52 -0.87
N GLY A 251 -21.71 22.41 -1.58
CA GLY A 251 -20.65 21.79 -2.38
C GLY A 251 -19.98 20.64 -1.63
N THR A 252 -18.97 20.05 -2.28
CA THR A 252 -18.23 18.89 -1.75
C THR A 252 -17.11 19.36 -0.83
N HIS A 253 -17.21 19.01 0.45
CA HIS A 253 -16.20 19.33 1.44
C HIS A 253 -15.13 18.25 1.51
N VAL A 254 -13.91 18.65 1.88
CA VAL A 254 -12.79 17.73 2.09
C VAL A 254 -12.14 18.06 3.42
N GLY A 255 -12.07 17.08 4.33
CA GLY A 255 -11.38 17.21 5.61
C GLY A 255 -9.92 16.83 5.46
N SER A 256 -9.03 17.54 6.15
CA SER A 256 -7.59 17.34 6.08
C SER A 256 -6.95 17.41 7.47
N LEU A 257 -5.94 16.57 7.69
CA LEU A 257 -5.04 16.67 8.83
C LEU A 257 -3.66 17.08 8.33
N TRP A 258 -3.01 17.97 9.07
CA TRP A 258 -1.69 18.51 8.75
C TRP A 258 -0.77 18.48 9.97
N SER A 259 0.52 18.39 9.72
CA SER A 259 1.52 18.81 10.69
C SER A 259 1.49 20.34 10.88
N ALA A 260 2.10 20.85 11.95
CA ALA A 260 2.22 22.30 12.17
C ALA A 260 3.00 23.05 11.07
N ASN A 261 3.87 22.37 10.33
CA ASN A 261 4.62 22.95 9.21
C ASN A 261 3.93 22.80 7.83
N GLY A 262 2.72 22.23 7.78
CA GLY A 262 1.90 22.23 6.55
C GLY A 262 1.99 21.01 5.65
N GLN A 263 2.58 19.91 6.12
CA GLN A 263 2.48 18.62 5.45
C GLN A 263 1.08 18.04 5.68
N ARG A 264 0.37 17.68 4.61
CA ARG A 264 -0.91 16.95 4.71
C ARG A 264 -0.63 15.51 5.11
N LEU A 265 -1.07 15.13 6.29
CA LEU A 265 -0.89 13.79 6.86
C LEU A 265 -2.00 12.83 6.43
N ALA A 266 -3.22 13.34 6.26
CA ALA A 266 -4.34 12.59 5.70
C ALA A 266 -5.43 13.53 5.18
N PHE A 267 -6.31 12.98 4.36
CA PHE A 267 -7.54 13.65 3.96
C PHE A 267 -8.66 12.68 3.64
N ALA A 268 -9.89 13.17 3.68
CA ALA A 268 -11.06 12.44 3.22
C ALA A 268 -12.14 13.39 2.70
N THR A 269 -12.89 12.93 1.70
CA THR A 269 -14.03 13.68 1.15
C THR A 269 -15.28 13.37 1.95
N PHE A 270 -16.04 14.40 2.33
CA PHE A 270 -17.33 14.20 2.99
C PHE A 270 -18.37 13.76 1.95
N THR A 271 -18.94 12.56 2.09
CA THR A 271 -19.85 11.95 1.09
C THR A 271 -21.30 11.79 1.55
N SER A 272 -21.59 11.96 2.84
CA SER A 272 -22.92 11.74 3.45
C SER A 272 -23.33 12.89 4.39
N GLU A 273 -23.15 14.12 3.94
CA GLU A 273 -23.40 15.29 4.77
C GLU A 273 -24.90 15.60 4.94
N THR A 274 -25.28 16.09 6.12
CA THR A 274 -26.59 16.68 6.34
C THR A 274 -26.64 18.13 5.83
N ALA A 275 -27.85 18.71 5.77
CA ALA A 275 -28.03 20.10 5.35
C ALA A 275 -27.44 21.12 6.34
N THR A 276 -27.44 20.79 7.64
CA THR A 276 -26.90 21.63 8.73
C THR A 276 -26.41 20.78 9.90
N GLY A 277 -25.48 21.29 10.70
CA GLY A 277 -24.96 20.67 11.91
C GLY A 277 -23.56 20.11 11.74
N TRP A 278 -23.07 19.37 12.74
CA TRP A 278 -21.77 18.70 12.67
C TRP A 278 -21.74 17.64 11.58
N GLN A 279 -20.73 17.72 10.72
CA GLN A 279 -20.36 16.71 9.74
C GLN A 279 -19.08 16.05 10.21
N GLU A 280 -18.95 14.73 10.00
CA GLU A 280 -17.77 13.97 10.36
C GLU A 280 -17.34 13.10 9.18
N VAL A 281 -16.03 12.98 8.96
CA VAL A 281 -15.44 12.04 8.01
C VAL A 281 -14.25 11.36 8.64
N THR A 282 -14.13 10.05 8.42
CA THR A 282 -12.96 9.27 8.83
C THR A 282 -11.95 9.15 7.70
N PHE A 283 -10.67 9.14 8.04
CA PHE A 283 -9.62 8.77 7.10
C PHE A 283 -9.65 7.27 6.82
N SER A 284 -9.24 6.86 5.62
CA SER A 284 -9.11 5.45 5.24
C SER A 284 -8.09 4.71 6.12
N THR A 285 -7.07 5.44 6.57
CA THR A 285 -6.08 4.98 7.54
C THR A 285 -5.98 6.00 8.68
N PRO A 286 -6.18 5.58 9.95
CA PRO A 286 -5.90 6.44 11.10
C PRO A 286 -4.46 6.95 11.11
N VAL A 287 -4.28 8.22 11.45
CA VAL A 287 -2.93 8.84 11.47
C VAL A 287 -2.40 8.88 12.88
N ALA A 288 -1.30 8.15 13.15
CA ALA A 288 -0.59 8.25 14.42
C ALA A 288 0.04 9.65 14.60
N ILE A 289 -0.23 10.29 15.73
CA ILE A 289 0.32 11.59 16.12
C ILE A 289 1.03 11.48 17.48
N ALA A 290 2.10 12.25 17.63
CA ALA A 290 2.88 12.28 18.85
C ALA A 290 2.24 13.19 19.91
N ALA A 291 2.38 12.81 21.18
CA ALA A 291 2.08 13.70 22.30
C ALA A 291 2.83 15.03 22.19
N ASN A 292 2.22 16.08 22.74
CA ASN A 292 2.76 17.43 22.88
C ASN A 292 3.25 18.08 21.57
N THR A 293 2.80 17.57 20.42
CA THR A 293 3.14 18.08 19.10
C THR A 293 1.93 18.82 18.51
N THR A 294 2.17 19.96 17.89
CA THR A 294 1.11 20.77 17.27
C THR A 294 0.79 20.22 15.87
N TYR A 295 -0.50 20.10 15.58
CA TYR A 295 -1.07 19.71 14.30
C TYR A 295 -2.16 20.69 13.90
N VAL A 296 -2.61 20.63 12.64
CA VAL A 296 -3.75 21.40 12.15
C VAL A 296 -4.78 20.45 11.57
N ALA A 297 -6.04 20.58 11.97
CA ALA A 297 -7.15 19.96 11.25
C ALA A 297 -7.91 21.04 10.48
N SER A 298 -8.29 20.74 9.25
CA SER A 298 -8.98 21.68 8.38
C SER A 298 -10.07 21.02 7.56
N TYR A 299 -10.96 21.83 7.00
CA TYR A 299 -11.82 21.41 5.91
C TYR A 299 -11.86 22.46 4.81
N HIS A 300 -12.08 21.99 3.58
CA HIS A 300 -12.31 22.86 2.43
C HIS A 300 -13.79 23.18 2.26
N ALA A 301 -14.12 24.47 2.23
CA ALA A 301 -15.44 25.00 1.88
C ALA A 301 -15.39 25.57 0.44
N PRO A 302 -15.83 24.82 -0.58
CA PRO A 302 -15.65 25.21 -1.99
C PRO A 302 -16.47 26.44 -2.41
N VAL A 303 -17.48 26.83 -1.61
CA VAL A 303 -18.35 27.99 -1.88
C VAL A 303 -18.37 28.96 -0.68
N GLY A 304 -17.35 28.91 0.18
CA GLY A 304 -17.30 29.75 1.39
C GLY A 304 -18.43 29.47 2.37
N ALA A 305 -19.14 30.50 2.83
CA ALA A 305 -20.33 30.39 3.69
C ALA A 305 -20.16 29.60 5.00
N TYR A 306 -18.95 29.61 5.54
CA TYR A 306 -18.52 28.82 6.70
C TYR A 306 -19.11 29.29 8.04
N ALA A 307 -19.06 28.41 9.04
CA ALA A 307 -19.39 28.73 10.43
C ALA A 307 -18.28 29.56 11.10
N PHE A 308 -18.65 30.51 11.96
CA PHE A 308 -17.70 31.54 12.42
C PHE A 308 -18.06 32.16 13.78
N ASP A 309 -17.10 32.14 14.71
CA ASP A 309 -17.16 32.92 15.95
C ASP A 309 -15.86 33.71 16.14
N THR A 310 -15.93 35.05 16.08
CA THR A 310 -14.76 35.91 16.30
C THR A 310 -14.16 35.71 17.70
N GLY A 311 -12.85 35.50 17.80
CA GLY A 311 -12.16 35.35 19.09
C GLY A 311 -12.42 34.03 19.83
N GLY A 312 -13.17 33.09 19.23
CA GLY A 312 -13.58 31.83 19.88
C GLY A 312 -12.42 30.90 20.30
N LEU A 313 -11.20 31.12 19.80
CA LEU A 313 -10.00 30.37 20.17
C LEU A 313 -8.92 31.24 20.85
N ALA A 314 -9.26 32.44 21.33
CA ALA A 314 -8.31 33.32 22.02
C ALA A 314 -7.70 32.65 23.27
N SER A 315 -8.51 31.92 24.04
CA SER A 315 -8.09 31.13 25.21
C SER A 315 -7.81 29.65 24.90
N GLY A 316 -8.00 29.21 23.64
CA GLY A 316 -7.99 27.80 23.27
C GLY A 316 -9.25 27.06 23.75
N GLN A 317 -9.27 25.74 23.54
CA GLN A 317 -10.32 24.82 24.00
C GLN A 317 -9.65 23.59 24.59
N ASP A 318 -10.05 23.21 25.81
CA ASP A 318 -9.42 22.14 26.57
C ASP A 318 -10.39 20.96 26.75
N THR A 319 -10.05 19.80 26.19
CA THR A 319 -10.81 18.56 26.32
C THR A 319 -9.83 17.38 26.38
N PRO A 320 -9.13 17.20 27.52
CA PRO A 320 -8.02 16.26 27.62
C PRO A 320 -8.43 14.85 27.17
N PRO A 321 -7.60 14.15 26.38
CA PRO A 321 -6.21 14.48 26.04
C PRO A 321 -6.02 15.43 24.85
N LEU A 322 -7.08 16.03 24.31
CA LEU A 322 -7.08 16.83 23.08
C LEU A 322 -7.27 18.33 23.39
N PHE A 323 -6.42 19.19 22.82
CA PHE A 323 -6.39 20.61 23.15
C PHE A 323 -6.29 21.48 21.88
N ALA A 324 -7.20 22.42 21.69
CA ALA A 324 -7.00 23.52 20.74
C ALA A 324 -6.16 24.59 21.43
N LEU A 325 -5.07 25.01 20.78
CA LEU A 325 -4.10 25.90 21.42
C LEU A 325 -4.66 27.33 21.59
N PRO A 326 -4.37 28.02 22.70
CA PRO A 326 -4.64 29.45 22.82
C PRO A 326 -3.93 30.24 21.72
N GLY A 327 -4.64 31.16 21.07
CA GLY A 327 -4.08 31.97 19.99
C GLY A 327 -2.80 32.73 20.36
N SER A 328 -2.66 33.14 21.63
CA SER A 328 -1.46 33.81 22.16
C SER A 328 -0.22 32.92 22.21
N THR A 329 -0.37 31.60 22.28
CA THR A 329 0.74 30.65 22.38
C THR A 329 0.98 29.85 21.09
N SER A 330 0.04 29.89 20.13
CA SER A 330 0.15 29.19 18.84
C SER A 330 0.50 30.10 17.65
N GLY A 331 0.78 31.39 17.88
CA GLY A 331 0.97 32.37 16.80
C GLY A 331 -0.32 32.62 16.01
N GLY A 332 -1.46 32.67 16.71
CA GLY A 332 -2.80 32.71 16.12
C GLY A 332 -3.43 31.33 15.99
N ASN A 333 -4.73 31.21 16.25
CA ASN A 333 -5.54 30.00 16.00
C ASN A 333 -6.83 30.37 15.25
N GLY A 334 -7.58 29.41 14.74
CA GLY A 334 -8.58 29.69 13.72
C GLY A 334 -7.89 30.10 12.44
N VAL A 335 -7.36 29.10 11.75
CA VAL A 335 -6.53 29.32 10.57
C VAL A 335 -7.35 29.20 9.29
N PHE A 336 -6.96 29.91 8.25
CA PHE A 336 -7.60 29.85 6.95
C PHE A 336 -6.64 30.14 5.79
N SER A 337 -7.02 29.71 4.59
CA SER A 337 -6.41 30.12 3.34
C SER A 337 -7.42 30.05 2.20
N TYR A 338 -7.50 31.08 1.37
CA TYR A 338 -8.32 31.04 0.15
C TYR A 338 -7.59 30.30 -0.96
N GLY A 339 -8.31 29.54 -1.76
CA GLY A 339 -7.73 28.79 -2.88
C GLY A 339 -8.36 27.42 -3.07
N ALA A 340 -7.68 26.55 -3.81
CA ALA A 340 -8.14 25.19 -4.06
C ALA A 340 -8.09 24.32 -2.79
N ALA A 341 -8.89 23.25 -2.78
CA ALA A 341 -8.89 22.23 -1.73
C ALA A 341 -7.47 21.68 -1.48
N GLY A 342 -7.09 21.53 -0.20
CA GLY A 342 -5.75 21.07 0.15
C GLY A 342 -4.69 22.16 0.18
N SER A 343 -5.09 23.43 0.28
CA SER A 343 -4.18 24.52 0.67
C SER A 343 -3.96 24.50 2.18
N PHE A 344 -2.70 24.46 2.65
CA PHE A 344 -2.45 24.52 4.10
C PHE A 344 -2.91 25.88 4.69
N PRO A 345 -3.78 25.90 5.71
CA PRO A 345 -4.27 27.15 6.26
C PRO A 345 -3.23 27.82 7.16
N VAL A 346 -2.68 28.94 6.70
CA VAL A 346 -1.59 29.68 7.37
C VAL A 346 -2.01 31.00 8.01
N ASN A 347 -3.10 31.61 7.54
CA ASN A 347 -3.56 32.91 8.03
C ASN A 347 -4.47 32.75 9.24
N SER A 348 -4.47 33.68 10.18
CA SER A 348 -5.45 33.72 11.28
C SER A 348 -6.12 35.09 11.33
N PHE A 349 -7.43 35.10 11.59
CA PHE A 349 -8.20 36.33 11.77
C PHE A 349 -8.77 36.36 13.19
N GLY A 350 -8.21 37.23 14.05
CA GLY A 350 -8.77 37.51 15.37
C GLY A 350 -8.94 36.29 16.29
N ASN A 351 -8.15 35.22 16.12
CA ASN A 351 -8.31 33.95 16.86
C ASN A 351 -9.72 33.35 16.75
N SER A 352 -10.34 33.44 15.58
CA SER A 352 -11.72 33.02 15.37
C SER A 352 -11.89 31.49 15.48
N ASN A 353 -13.07 31.01 15.82
CA ASN A 353 -13.39 29.59 15.70
C ASN A 353 -14.16 29.35 14.40
N TYR A 354 -13.57 28.57 13.48
CA TYR A 354 -14.23 28.14 12.24
C TYR A 354 -14.96 26.80 12.39
N TRP A 355 -15.10 26.33 13.62
CA TRP A 355 -15.87 25.14 13.99
C TRP A 355 -15.37 23.87 13.29
N VAL A 356 -14.05 23.69 13.28
CA VAL A 356 -13.34 22.51 12.74
C VAL A 356 -12.77 21.72 13.90
N ASP A 357 -12.94 20.40 13.89
CA ASP A 357 -12.59 19.52 14.98
C ASP A 357 -11.92 18.23 14.51
N VAL A 358 -11.28 17.52 15.43
CA VAL A 358 -10.48 16.32 15.27
C VAL A 358 -11.18 15.17 15.98
N VAL A 359 -11.23 14.00 15.34
CA VAL A 359 -11.63 12.75 16.01
C VAL A 359 -10.36 12.03 16.45
N PHE A 360 -9.97 12.15 17.72
CA PHE A 360 -8.71 11.62 18.24
C PHE A 360 -8.93 10.43 19.17
N GLN A 361 -8.16 9.36 18.98
CA GLN A 361 -8.14 8.20 19.87
C GLN A 361 -6.75 8.06 20.52
N ALA A 362 -6.67 8.20 21.84
CA ALA A 362 -5.43 7.97 22.57
C ALA A 362 -5.03 6.49 22.51
N THR A 363 -3.75 6.22 22.25
CA THR A 363 -3.21 4.85 22.22
C THR A 363 -1.95 4.66 23.07
N GLY A 364 -1.28 5.73 23.51
CA GLY A 364 -0.05 5.66 24.32
C GLY A 364 1.20 5.23 23.54
N ALA A 365 1.05 4.43 22.48
CA ALA A 365 2.14 4.01 21.61
C ALA A 365 2.82 5.21 20.92
N VAL A 366 4.15 5.28 21.02
CA VAL A 366 4.96 6.21 20.23
C VAL A 366 4.84 5.79 18.75
N PRO A 367 4.61 6.73 17.81
CA PRO A 367 4.58 6.38 16.39
C PRO A 367 5.83 5.58 16.02
N PRO A 368 5.75 4.51 15.19
CA PRO A 368 6.96 4.01 14.54
C PRO A 368 7.64 5.21 13.91
N THR A 369 8.92 5.43 14.22
CA THR A 369 9.67 6.64 13.86
C THR A 369 9.34 7.01 12.42
N GLN A 370 8.48 8.02 12.27
CA GLN A 370 8.10 8.56 10.98
C GLN A 370 9.41 8.99 10.32
N PRO A 371 9.67 8.65 9.04
CA PRO A 371 10.73 9.32 8.30
C PRO A 371 10.53 10.83 8.51
N PRO A 372 11.56 11.58 8.93
CA PRO A 372 11.43 13.02 9.09
C PRO A 372 10.84 13.58 7.80
N GLY A 373 9.88 14.50 7.94
CA GLY A 373 9.11 15.07 6.85
C GLY A 373 9.98 15.49 5.68
N ASN A 374 9.36 15.77 4.54
CA ASN A 374 10.04 16.08 3.28
C ASN A 374 10.94 17.33 3.33
N SER A 375 11.34 17.84 4.50
CA SER A 375 12.31 18.91 4.68
C SER A 375 13.74 18.35 4.72
N PHE A 376 14.53 18.70 3.71
CA PHE A 376 15.93 18.33 3.54
C PHE A 376 16.85 19.49 3.87
N ARG A 377 18.07 19.15 4.31
CA ARG A 377 19.12 20.07 4.72
C ARG A 377 20.48 19.54 4.27
N ILE A 378 21.45 20.41 4.02
CA ILE A 378 22.80 20.04 3.60
C ILE A 378 23.56 19.39 4.77
N PHE A 379 23.36 19.87 6.00
CA PHE A 379 24.04 19.38 7.19
C PHE A 379 23.09 18.63 8.13
N ALA A 380 23.59 17.64 8.87
CA ALA A 380 22.78 16.99 9.90
C ALA A 380 22.50 17.97 11.07
N PRO A 381 21.34 17.89 11.77
CA PRO A 381 21.07 18.75 12.93
C PRO A 381 22.08 18.63 14.07
N THR A 382 22.81 17.52 14.12
CA THR A 382 23.89 17.25 15.09
C THR A 382 25.27 17.71 14.63
N ALA A 383 25.41 18.19 13.39
CA ALA A 383 26.69 18.63 12.87
C ALA A 383 27.11 19.96 13.53
N THR A 384 28.41 20.08 13.83
CA THR A 384 28.98 21.25 14.52
C THR A 384 30.25 21.75 13.83
N PRO A 385 30.51 23.07 13.81
CA PRO A 385 31.75 23.66 13.29
C PRO A 385 32.98 23.27 14.07
N GLY A 386 34.10 23.07 13.36
CA GLY A 386 35.43 22.97 13.96
C GLY A 386 35.89 24.30 14.57
N THR A 387 35.51 25.44 13.97
CA THR A 387 35.64 26.77 14.61
C THR A 387 34.28 27.42 14.86
N PRO A 388 33.70 27.24 16.08
CA PRO A 388 32.39 27.80 16.40
C PRO A 388 32.31 29.32 16.43
N THR A 389 33.40 30.04 16.72
CA THR A 389 33.42 31.50 16.77
C THR A 389 34.77 32.04 16.32
N THR A 390 34.75 32.88 15.28
CA THR A 390 35.91 33.68 14.87
C THR A 390 36.11 34.91 15.77
N PRO A 391 37.35 35.40 15.98
CA PRO A 391 37.60 36.67 16.67
C PRO A 391 37.30 37.92 15.82
N ASP A 392 36.88 37.77 14.56
CA ASP A 392 36.47 38.87 13.70
C ASP A 392 35.16 39.50 14.20
N THR A 393 35.16 40.82 14.38
CA THR A 393 34.02 41.60 14.92
C THR A 393 33.40 42.53 13.89
N ALA A 394 33.86 42.51 12.63
CA ALA A 394 33.29 43.33 11.57
C ALA A 394 31.95 42.76 11.07
N ALA A 395 31.02 43.65 10.70
CA ALA A 395 29.74 43.27 10.10
C ALA A 395 29.95 42.55 8.75
N ILE A 396 29.34 41.39 8.58
CA ILE A 396 29.61 40.49 7.45
C ILE A 396 28.39 39.65 7.09
N GLU A 397 28.15 39.42 5.80
CA GLU A 397 27.25 38.37 5.30
C GLU A 397 28.09 37.14 4.91
N VAL A 398 27.66 35.95 5.33
CA VAL A 398 28.31 34.67 4.96
C VAL A 398 27.28 33.65 4.46
N GLY A 399 27.67 32.73 3.59
CA GLY A 399 26.72 31.81 2.94
C GLY A 399 27.31 30.61 2.21
N VAL A 400 26.41 29.83 1.61
CA VAL A 400 26.68 28.61 0.84
C VAL A 400 25.99 28.67 -0.52
N LYS A 401 26.69 28.23 -1.58
CA LYS A 401 26.10 27.94 -2.89
C LYS A 401 25.59 26.50 -2.91
N PHE A 402 24.33 26.30 -3.29
CA PHE A 402 23.71 24.98 -3.33
C PHE A 402 22.84 24.74 -4.59
N ARG A 403 22.48 23.48 -4.83
CA ARG A 403 21.48 23.02 -5.82
C ARG A 403 20.57 21.95 -5.21
N ALA A 404 19.37 21.79 -5.77
CA ALA A 404 18.48 20.67 -5.48
C ALA A 404 18.34 19.74 -6.70
N ASP A 405 18.16 18.44 -6.49
CA ASP A 405 17.95 17.43 -7.54
C ASP A 405 16.53 17.45 -8.12
N VAL A 406 15.59 18.02 -7.38
CA VAL A 406 14.17 18.10 -7.73
C VAL A 406 13.63 19.50 -7.54
N ASP A 407 12.55 19.81 -8.24
CA ASP A 407 11.79 21.03 -8.02
C ASP A 407 11.18 20.99 -6.61
N GLY A 408 11.20 22.13 -5.95
CA GLY A 408 10.67 22.26 -4.60
C GLY A 408 10.70 23.70 -4.13
N GLN A 409 10.46 23.89 -2.85
CA GLN A 409 10.46 25.19 -2.22
C GLN A 409 11.51 25.27 -1.11
N VAL A 410 12.20 26.39 -1.02
CA VAL A 410 12.99 26.73 0.16
C VAL A 410 12.06 27.43 1.15
N THR A 411 11.84 26.79 2.29
CA THR A 411 10.96 27.30 3.35
C THR A 411 11.70 28.15 4.36
N GLY A 412 13.04 28.08 4.39
CA GLY A 412 13.85 28.83 5.34
C GLY A 412 15.35 28.67 5.16
N VAL A 413 16.08 29.33 6.04
CA VAL A 413 17.54 29.26 6.16
C VAL A 413 17.90 29.04 7.61
N ARG A 414 18.98 28.31 7.85
CA ARG A 414 19.55 28.17 9.19
C ARG A 414 21.05 28.40 9.18
N PHE A 415 21.60 28.76 10.33
CA PHE A 415 23.04 28.89 10.50
C PHE A 415 23.49 28.39 11.88
N TYR A 416 24.76 28.00 12.00
CA TYR A 416 25.31 27.65 13.31
C TYR A 416 25.81 28.91 14.05
N LYS A 417 25.29 29.13 15.25
CA LYS A 417 25.65 30.25 16.12
C LYS A 417 26.65 29.80 17.19
N GLY A 418 27.82 30.43 17.21
CA GLY A 418 28.76 30.31 18.32
C GLY A 418 28.59 31.41 19.37
N SER A 419 29.26 31.27 20.51
CA SER A 419 29.06 32.13 21.69
C SER A 419 29.43 33.61 21.47
N GLY A 420 30.21 33.94 20.43
CA GLY A 420 30.55 35.32 20.08
C GLY A 420 29.73 35.91 18.92
N ASN A 421 28.88 35.12 18.26
CA ASN A 421 28.05 35.59 17.15
C ASN A 421 26.80 36.29 17.71
N SER A 422 26.85 37.62 17.78
CA SER A 422 25.86 38.43 18.52
C SER A 422 25.27 39.54 17.65
N GLY A 423 24.11 40.05 18.08
CA GLY A 423 23.30 41.00 17.32
C GLY A 423 22.16 40.33 16.57
N THR A 424 21.40 41.11 15.81
CA THR A 424 20.22 40.65 15.08
C THR A 424 20.64 40.06 13.72
N HIS A 425 20.50 38.75 13.56
CA HIS A 425 20.82 38.06 12.31
C HIS A 425 19.67 38.11 11.32
N VAL A 426 20.01 38.15 10.02
CA VAL A 426 19.04 38.12 8.92
C VAL A 426 19.43 36.99 7.98
N GLY A 427 18.54 36.05 7.70
CA GLY A 427 18.73 34.97 6.74
C GLY A 427 18.19 35.36 5.38
N ASN A 428 18.91 35.02 4.31
CA ASN A 428 18.57 35.39 2.95
C ASN A 428 18.73 34.22 1.98
N LEU A 429 17.87 34.20 0.96
CA LEU A 429 17.99 33.35 -0.22
C LEU A 429 18.14 34.22 -1.46
N TRP A 430 19.10 33.88 -2.31
CA TRP A 430 19.42 34.62 -3.53
C TRP A 430 19.47 33.69 -4.74
N SER A 431 19.19 34.26 -5.92
CA SER A 431 19.63 33.66 -7.18
C SER A 431 21.16 33.65 -7.28
N ALA A 432 21.72 32.81 -8.15
CA ALA A 432 23.17 32.79 -8.41
C ALA A 432 23.74 34.16 -8.87
N THR A 433 22.92 35.05 -9.43
CA THR A 433 23.33 36.39 -9.90
C THR A 433 23.08 37.49 -8.87
N GLY A 434 22.65 37.16 -7.66
CA GLY A 434 22.50 38.11 -6.55
C GLY A 434 21.16 38.83 -6.46
N GLN A 435 20.12 38.39 -7.19
CA GLN A 435 18.76 38.86 -6.94
C GLN A 435 18.23 38.27 -5.62
N PRO A 436 17.71 39.08 -4.69
CA PRO A 436 17.07 38.59 -3.47
C PRO A 436 15.77 37.86 -3.81
N LEU A 437 15.62 36.64 -3.30
CA LEU A 437 14.43 35.81 -3.48
C LEU A 437 13.57 35.76 -2.21
N ALA A 438 14.21 35.66 -1.04
CA ALA A 438 13.55 35.81 0.25
C ALA A 438 14.52 36.30 1.33
N THR A 439 13.95 36.91 2.37
CA THR A 439 14.68 37.40 3.55
C THR A 439 13.82 37.20 4.79
N ALA A 440 14.44 36.85 5.92
CA ALA A 440 13.78 36.77 7.21
C ALA A 440 14.75 37.10 8.35
N THR A 441 14.25 37.82 9.35
CA THR A 441 15.01 38.12 10.58
C THR A 441 14.90 36.96 11.55
N PHE A 442 16.03 36.45 12.04
CA PHE A 442 16.04 35.42 13.07
C PHE A 442 15.47 36.00 14.38
N THR A 443 14.53 35.27 14.98
CA THR A 443 13.91 35.62 16.26
C THR A 443 13.99 34.43 17.20
N ASN A 444 14.06 34.66 18.51
CA ASN A 444 14.16 33.62 19.55
C ASN A 444 15.40 32.70 19.41
N GLU A 445 16.54 33.26 19.00
CA GLU A 445 17.78 32.50 18.88
C GLU A 445 18.28 31.99 20.24
N THR A 446 18.89 30.80 20.25
CA THR A 446 19.62 30.29 21.41
C THR A 446 21.00 30.95 21.52
N ALA A 447 21.68 30.71 22.65
CA ALA A 447 23.02 31.23 22.90
C ALA A 447 24.09 30.59 21.99
N VAL A 448 23.94 29.30 21.70
CA VAL A 448 24.81 28.51 20.81
C VAL A 448 24.00 27.43 20.10
N GLY A 449 24.50 26.96 18.95
CA GLY A 449 23.92 25.89 18.15
C GLY A 449 23.20 26.38 16.89
N TRP A 450 22.52 25.47 16.20
CA TRP A 450 21.75 25.79 15.00
C TRP A 450 20.58 26.73 15.29
N GLN A 451 20.51 27.84 14.54
CA GLN A 451 19.38 28.78 14.51
C GLN A 451 18.69 28.64 13.18
N GLU A 452 17.36 28.52 13.17
CA GLU A 452 16.57 28.36 11.96
C GLU A 452 15.50 29.45 11.88
N VAL A 453 15.28 29.99 10.69
CA VAL A 453 14.21 30.94 10.40
C VAL A 453 13.46 30.48 9.15
N THR A 454 12.14 30.59 9.20
CA THR A 454 11.27 30.36 8.05
C THR A 454 10.98 31.65 7.31
N PHE A 455 10.90 31.59 5.99
CA PHE A 455 10.44 32.71 5.18
C PHE A 455 8.92 32.88 5.29
N SER A 456 8.44 34.12 5.24
CA SER A 456 7.00 34.42 5.26
C SER A 456 6.27 33.88 4.02
N SER A 457 7.01 33.62 2.95
CA SER A 457 6.56 32.89 1.78
C SER A 457 7.70 31.97 1.33
N PRO A 458 7.47 30.64 1.24
CA PRO A 458 8.42 29.73 0.64
C PRO A 458 8.79 30.17 -0.78
N VAL A 459 10.03 29.91 -1.18
CA VAL A 459 10.54 30.27 -2.51
C VAL A 459 10.68 29.03 -3.36
N ASP A 460 9.92 28.97 -4.45
CA ASP A 460 10.06 27.93 -5.46
C ASP A 460 11.46 27.97 -6.09
N ILE A 461 12.14 26.83 -6.08
CA ILE A 461 13.44 26.62 -6.72
C ILE A 461 13.35 25.49 -7.74
N THR A 462 14.08 25.65 -8.84
CA THR A 462 14.11 24.68 -9.93
C THR A 462 15.28 23.70 -9.75
N ALA A 463 15.02 22.42 -9.99
CA ALA A 463 16.02 21.37 -10.00
C ALA A 463 17.26 21.75 -10.82
N GLY A 464 18.44 21.39 -10.34
CA GLY A 464 19.72 21.64 -11.02
C GLY A 464 20.13 23.12 -11.12
N THR A 465 19.37 24.06 -10.56
CA THR A 465 19.70 25.50 -10.60
C THR A 465 20.50 25.91 -9.36
N THR A 466 21.56 26.72 -9.52
CA THR A 466 22.36 27.23 -8.38
C THR A 466 21.66 28.38 -7.67
N TYR A 467 21.59 28.29 -6.35
CA TYR A 467 21.14 29.35 -5.46
C TYR A 467 22.18 29.63 -4.37
N VAL A 468 22.02 30.74 -3.64
CA VAL A 468 22.86 31.09 -2.48
C VAL A 468 21.97 31.25 -1.25
N ALA A 469 22.24 30.50 -0.19
CA ALA A 469 21.68 30.74 1.13
C ALA A 469 22.73 31.46 1.99
N SER A 470 22.35 32.53 2.68
CA SER A 470 23.26 33.32 3.51
C SER A 470 22.62 33.80 4.81
N TYR A 471 23.44 34.24 5.76
CA TYR A 471 22.98 35.08 6.86
C TYR A 471 23.91 36.27 7.11
N PHE A 472 23.33 37.36 7.61
CA PHE A 472 24.01 38.57 8.04
C PHE A 472 24.38 38.48 9.52
N ALA A 473 25.67 38.64 9.82
CA ALA A 473 26.24 38.76 11.16
C ALA A 473 26.66 40.22 11.42
N PRO A 474 25.83 41.04 12.11
CA PRO A 474 26.09 42.47 12.24
C PRO A 474 27.31 42.82 13.10
N LEU A 475 27.81 41.90 13.93
CA LEU A 475 28.96 42.08 14.81
C LEU A 475 30.05 41.01 14.60
N GLY A 476 30.08 40.37 13.42
CA GLY A 476 31.02 39.29 13.12
C GLY A 476 30.74 38.03 13.95
N GLY A 477 31.78 37.31 14.39
CA GLY A 477 31.67 36.15 15.27
C GLY A 477 31.15 34.86 14.61
N TYR A 478 31.05 34.82 13.28
CA TYR A 478 30.57 33.66 12.51
C TYR A 478 31.39 32.38 12.74
N SER A 479 30.71 31.23 12.58
CA SER A 479 31.35 29.91 12.58
C SER A 479 31.97 29.61 11.20
N PHE A 480 33.10 28.91 11.16
CA PHE A 480 33.67 28.47 9.89
C PHE A 480 34.55 27.22 10.03
N ASP A 481 34.77 26.52 8.91
CA ASP A 481 35.86 25.57 8.72
C ASP A 481 36.57 25.83 7.40
N SER A 482 37.88 26.09 7.45
CA SER A 482 38.70 26.30 6.24
C SER A 482 38.69 25.06 5.36
N ASN A 483 38.52 25.23 4.05
CA ASN A 483 38.41 24.14 3.05
C ASN A 483 37.20 23.20 3.24
N GLY A 484 36.24 23.54 4.11
CA GLY A 484 35.10 22.69 4.44
C GLY A 484 34.17 22.36 3.26
N LEU A 485 34.21 23.15 2.18
CA LEU A 485 33.43 22.95 0.95
C LEU A 485 34.32 22.74 -0.29
N ALA A 486 35.62 22.50 -0.13
CA ALA A 486 36.53 22.27 -1.26
C ALA A 486 36.08 21.08 -2.13
N ALA A 487 35.60 20.01 -1.49
CA ALA A 487 35.02 18.83 -2.14
C ALA A 487 33.48 18.87 -2.30
N GLY A 488 32.83 19.92 -1.81
CA GLY A 488 31.37 19.99 -1.68
C GLY A 488 30.82 19.11 -0.55
N VAL A 489 29.50 19.17 -0.33
CA VAL A 489 28.77 18.28 0.58
C VAL A 489 27.55 17.77 -0.19
N ASP A 490 27.42 16.45 -0.25
CA ASP A 490 26.32 15.76 -0.92
C ASP A 490 25.34 15.24 0.13
N ALA A 491 24.11 15.76 0.12
CA ALA A 491 23.03 15.42 1.04
C ALA A 491 21.71 15.36 0.26
N PRO A 492 21.51 14.34 -0.60
CA PRO A 492 20.40 14.30 -1.54
C PRO A 492 19.03 14.55 -0.87
N PRO A 493 18.15 15.36 -1.48
CA PRO A 493 18.26 15.95 -2.82
C PRO A 493 19.11 17.24 -2.89
N LEU A 494 19.82 17.65 -1.83
CA LEU A 494 20.59 18.90 -1.78
C LEU A 494 22.09 18.69 -1.97
N HIS A 495 22.72 19.63 -2.66
CA HIS A 495 24.15 19.63 -2.94
C HIS A 495 24.78 20.98 -2.61
N ALA A 496 25.72 21.03 -1.66
CA ALA A 496 26.66 22.14 -1.58
C ALA A 496 27.79 21.92 -2.60
N LEU A 497 27.89 22.82 -3.57
CA LEU A 497 28.75 22.59 -4.74
C LEU A 497 30.25 22.56 -4.38
N PRO A 498 31.07 21.67 -4.98
CA PRO A 498 32.52 21.71 -4.84
C PRO A 498 33.08 23.05 -5.34
N GLY A 499 33.99 23.65 -4.58
CA GLY A 499 34.60 24.96 -4.90
C GLY A 499 35.21 25.05 -6.30
N THR A 500 35.82 23.96 -6.77
CA THR A 500 36.39 23.84 -8.13
C THR A 500 35.36 23.91 -9.25
N THR A 501 34.10 23.59 -8.98
CA THR A 501 33.00 23.57 -9.97
C THR A 501 32.08 24.79 -9.86
N SER A 502 32.01 25.46 -8.71
CA SER A 502 31.12 26.61 -8.46
C SER A 502 31.79 27.99 -8.61
N GLY A 503 33.07 28.03 -8.98
CA GLY A 503 33.88 29.26 -8.95
C GLY A 503 34.11 29.75 -7.52
N GLY A 504 34.42 28.83 -6.61
CA GLY A 504 34.50 29.02 -5.16
C GLY A 504 33.16 28.75 -4.46
N ASN A 505 33.18 28.08 -3.31
CA ASN A 505 32.03 27.96 -2.39
C ASN A 505 32.41 28.49 -1.00
N GLY A 506 31.47 28.63 -0.08
CA GLY A 506 31.72 29.42 1.13
C GLY A 506 31.88 30.89 0.78
N VAL A 507 30.75 31.57 0.65
CA VAL A 507 30.72 32.95 0.16
C VAL A 507 30.62 33.95 1.30
N PHE A 508 31.19 35.15 1.12
CA PHE A 508 31.11 36.22 2.10
C PHE A 508 31.10 37.62 1.46
N ALA A 509 30.66 38.63 2.22
CA ALA A 509 30.84 40.05 1.93
C ALA A 509 30.83 40.89 3.22
N TYR A 510 31.82 41.75 3.42
CA TYR A 510 31.82 42.73 4.51
C TYR A 510 30.94 43.93 4.15
N ALA A 511 29.95 44.23 4.98
CA ALA A 511 29.03 45.35 4.82
C ALA A 511 28.33 45.70 6.13
N SER A 512 27.95 46.96 6.31
CA SER A 512 27.17 47.40 7.48
C SER A 512 25.68 47.02 7.44
N THR A 513 25.21 46.48 6.31
CA THR A 513 23.86 45.95 6.12
C THR A 513 23.95 44.66 5.30
N SER A 514 22.93 43.80 5.41
CA SER A 514 22.83 42.59 4.61
C SER A 514 22.97 42.88 3.10
N THR A 515 23.79 42.08 2.42
CA THR A 515 24.16 42.26 1.01
C THR A 515 24.49 40.90 0.38
N PHE A 516 24.45 40.80 -0.95
CA PHE A 516 24.76 39.55 -1.64
C PHE A 516 26.24 39.15 -1.46
N PRO A 517 26.55 37.97 -0.89
CA PRO A 517 27.92 37.53 -0.68
C PRO A 517 28.52 36.96 -1.97
N ASN A 518 29.45 37.69 -2.59
CA ASN A 518 30.05 37.33 -3.88
C ASN A 518 31.57 37.04 -3.81
N GLY A 519 32.21 37.23 -2.66
CA GLY A 519 33.58 36.78 -2.41
C GLY A 519 33.61 35.35 -1.87
N SER A 520 34.72 34.63 -2.03
CA SER A 520 34.97 33.32 -1.40
C SER A 520 36.41 33.25 -0.90
N HIS A 521 36.64 32.55 0.21
CA HIS A 521 37.96 32.37 0.80
C HIS A 521 38.18 30.91 1.22
N GLN A 522 39.13 30.25 0.55
CA GLN A 522 39.55 28.87 0.81
C GLN A 522 38.39 27.86 0.86
N ASP A 523 37.35 28.05 0.06
CA ASP A 523 36.17 27.18 0.05
C ASP A 523 35.62 26.86 1.46
N SER A 524 35.63 27.86 2.35
CA SER A 524 35.27 27.69 3.76
C SER A 524 33.81 27.26 3.94
N ASN A 525 33.51 26.33 4.84
CA ASN A 525 32.13 26.11 5.26
C ASN A 525 31.76 27.14 6.35
N TYR A 526 30.90 28.11 6.05
CA TYR A 526 30.41 29.10 7.03
C TYR A 526 29.19 28.62 7.85
N TRP A 527 28.87 27.32 7.77
CA TRP A 527 27.81 26.68 8.53
C TRP A 527 26.44 27.33 8.33
N VAL A 528 26.15 27.64 7.07
CA VAL A 528 24.86 28.11 6.58
C VAL A 528 24.20 26.97 5.82
N ASP A 529 22.90 26.81 6.00
CA ASP A 529 22.14 25.70 5.44
C ASP A 529 20.75 26.16 5.01
N VAL A 530 20.17 25.42 4.08
CA VAL A 530 18.84 25.67 3.54
C VAL A 530 17.85 24.68 4.14
N VAL A 531 16.59 25.11 4.30
CA VAL A 531 15.47 24.25 4.64
C VAL A 531 14.64 24.06 3.37
N PHE A 532 14.77 22.90 2.73
CA PHE A 532 14.20 22.62 1.40
C PHE A 532 13.10 21.56 1.47
N GLU A 533 11.99 21.78 0.78
CA GLU A 533 10.90 20.81 0.65
C GLU A 533 10.60 20.53 -0.83
N PRO A 534 10.73 19.28 -1.33
CA PRO A 534 10.40 18.94 -2.71
C PRO A 534 8.88 18.85 -2.90
N TYR A 535 8.39 19.15 -4.11
CA TYR A 535 6.95 19.03 -4.44
C TYR A 535 6.45 17.57 -4.57
N GLY A 536 7.35 16.60 -4.48
CA GLY A 536 7.07 15.17 -4.44
C GLY A 536 8.17 14.45 -3.66
N PRO A 537 7.99 13.17 -3.30
CA PRO A 537 9.07 12.41 -2.67
C PRO A 537 10.33 12.48 -3.54
N PRO A 538 11.52 12.70 -2.95
CA PRO A 538 12.74 12.69 -3.73
C PRO A 538 12.89 11.33 -4.43
N PRO A 539 13.60 11.29 -5.56
CA PRO A 539 13.93 10.03 -6.22
C PRO A 539 14.63 9.10 -5.24
N ARG A 540 14.21 7.84 -5.21
CA ARG A 540 14.99 6.79 -4.56
C ARG A 540 16.35 6.72 -5.26
N PRO A 541 17.46 6.62 -4.51
CA PRO A 541 18.78 6.58 -5.11
C PRO A 541 18.97 5.36 -6.02
N GLY A 542 19.60 5.61 -7.17
CA GLY A 542 20.23 4.57 -7.98
C GLY A 542 19.42 4.07 -9.17
N VAL A 543 20.00 3.03 -9.78
CA VAL A 543 19.46 2.29 -10.92
C VAL A 543 19.45 0.82 -10.50
N HIS A 544 18.32 0.15 -10.70
CA HIS A 544 18.18 -1.28 -10.46
C HIS A 544 18.11 -2.01 -11.80
N GLY A 545 18.85 -3.11 -11.94
CA GLY A 545 18.93 -3.84 -13.20
C GLY A 545 19.82 -3.17 -14.25
N ALA A 546 19.84 -3.74 -15.45
CA ALA A 546 20.65 -3.27 -16.57
C ALA A 546 20.04 -3.73 -17.90
N GLY A 547 20.20 -2.93 -18.94
CA GLY A 547 19.74 -3.29 -20.28
C GLY A 547 19.40 -2.08 -21.13
N PRO A 548 19.02 -2.28 -22.39
CA PRO A 548 18.69 -1.19 -23.32
C PRO A 548 17.36 -0.50 -23.01
N VAL A 549 16.50 -1.08 -22.16
CA VAL A 549 15.21 -0.51 -21.75
C VAL A 549 15.37 0.11 -20.35
N LEU A 550 15.00 1.38 -20.20
CA LEU A 550 14.89 2.05 -18.91
C LEU A 550 13.41 2.25 -18.54
N VAL A 551 13.02 1.79 -17.37
CA VAL A 551 11.72 2.07 -16.75
C VAL A 551 11.90 3.23 -15.77
N ALA A 552 11.28 4.38 -16.07
CA ALA A 552 11.30 5.55 -15.20
C ALA A 552 10.02 5.59 -14.35
N THR A 553 10.17 5.28 -13.07
CA THR A 553 9.10 5.21 -12.05
C THR A 553 8.91 6.53 -11.33
N ALA A 554 7.81 6.65 -10.60
CA ALA A 554 7.44 7.83 -9.85
C ALA A 554 7.25 7.46 -8.38
N PRO A 555 8.09 7.94 -7.46
CA PRO A 555 7.97 7.54 -6.05
C PRO A 555 6.66 8.02 -5.40
N GLY A 556 5.99 9.03 -5.96
CA GLY A 556 4.65 9.46 -5.55
C GLY A 556 3.48 8.67 -6.17
N ASN A 557 3.77 7.70 -7.04
CA ASN A 557 2.78 6.84 -7.70
C ASN A 557 3.32 5.40 -7.81
N PRO A 558 3.17 4.57 -6.74
CA PRO A 558 3.72 3.21 -6.68
C PRO A 558 3.20 2.27 -7.78
N PHE A 559 2.05 2.55 -8.40
CA PHE A 559 1.60 1.83 -9.61
C PHE A 559 2.68 1.77 -10.69
N THR A 560 3.51 2.80 -10.82
CA THR A 560 4.59 2.83 -11.82
C THR A 560 5.67 1.77 -11.57
N ASP A 561 5.86 1.31 -10.32
CA ASP A 561 6.79 0.24 -9.98
C ASP A 561 6.34 -1.13 -10.54
N TYR A 562 5.04 -1.32 -10.71
CA TYR A 562 4.46 -2.55 -11.24
C TYR A 562 4.71 -2.75 -12.74
N LEU A 563 5.24 -1.74 -13.44
CA LEU A 563 5.72 -1.90 -14.82
C LEU A 563 6.85 -2.93 -14.93
N ARG A 564 7.66 -3.11 -13.87
CA ARG A 564 8.69 -4.16 -13.83
C ARG A 564 8.06 -5.55 -13.91
N GLU A 565 7.03 -5.80 -13.10
CA GLU A 565 6.28 -7.06 -13.11
C GLU A 565 5.66 -7.32 -14.50
N ILE A 566 5.14 -6.29 -15.18
CA ILE A 566 4.61 -6.42 -16.55
C ILE A 566 5.71 -6.84 -17.54
N LEU A 567 6.89 -6.22 -17.47
CA LEU A 567 8.01 -6.56 -18.35
C LEU A 567 8.52 -7.99 -18.07
N GLU A 568 8.62 -8.37 -16.80
CA GLU A 568 9.05 -9.70 -16.36
C GLU A 568 8.05 -10.79 -16.78
N ALA A 569 6.74 -10.55 -16.59
CA ALA A 569 5.68 -11.44 -17.04
C ALA A 569 5.77 -11.68 -18.56
N GLU A 570 5.97 -10.61 -19.35
CA GLU A 570 6.20 -10.69 -20.79
C GLU A 570 7.59 -11.26 -21.17
N GLY A 571 8.49 -11.47 -20.22
CA GLY A 571 9.81 -12.07 -20.44
C GLY A 571 10.86 -11.11 -20.99
N ILE A 572 10.63 -9.81 -20.87
CA ILE A 572 11.64 -8.78 -21.10
C ILE A 572 12.53 -8.75 -19.86
N ALA A 573 13.64 -9.49 -19.87
CA ALA A 573 14.54 -9.62 -18.71
C ALA A 573 15.70 -8.62 -18.68
N ALA A 574 15.97 -7.92 -19.80
CA ALA A 574 17.07 -6.97 -19.94
C ALA A 574 16.58 -5.52 -19.87
N PHE A 575 16.23 -5.06 -18.67
CA PHE A 575 15.85 -3.68 -18.40
C PHE A 575 16.50 -3.16 -17.11
N ALA A 576 16.56 -1.84 -17.02
CA ALA A 576 16.86 -1.14 -15.79
C ALA A 576 15.65 -0.33 -15.33
N SER A 577 15.57 0.00 -14.05
CA SER A 577 14.57 0.92 -13.51
C SER A 577 15.22 1.99 -12.63
N THR A 578 14.66 3.18 -12.66
CA THR A 578 15.05 4.32 -11.81
C THR A 578 13.85 5.22 -11.59
N ASP A 579 13.87 6.05 -10.56
CA ASP A 579 12.87 7.12 -10.44
C ASP A 579 13.16 8.24 -11.45
N ALA A 580 12.12 8.80 -12.08
CA ALA A 580 12.32 9.72 -13.21
C ALA A 580 13.05 11.01 -12.84
N GLY A 581 13.03 11.43 -11.57
CA GLY A 581 13.83 12.57 -11.10
C GLY A 581 15.35 12.37 -11.28
N ASN A 582 15.82 11.13 -11.41
CA ASN A 582 17.24 10.84 -11.68
C ASN A 582 17.66 11.13 -13.14
N LEU A 583 16.71 11.31 -14.06
CA LEU A 583 16.97 11.52 -15.48
C LEU A 583 17.66 12.87 -15.74
N GLY A 584 18.86 12.83 -16.32
CA GLY A 584 19.68 14.02 -16.58
C GLY A 584 20.44 14.55 -15.35
N VAL A 585 20.33 13.85 -14.21
CA VAL A 585 21.06 14.15 -12.97
C VAL A 585 22.09 13.05 -12.73
N SER A 586 21.65 11.89 -12.24
CA SER A 586 22.48 10.72 -11.97
C SER A 586 22.37 9.64 -13.06
N VAL A 587 21.35 9.74 -13.93
CA VAL A 587 21.10 8.79 -15.03
C VAL A 587 21.16 9.49 -16.38
N SER A 588 22.06 9.02 -17.24
CA SER A 588 22.18 9.46 -18.63
C SER A 588 21.26 8.63 -19.54
N LEU A 589 20.33 9.28 -20.25
CA LEU A 589 19.46 8.60 -21.21
C LEU A 589 20.24 8.00 -22.40
N ASN A 590 21.45 8.48 -22.70
CA ASN A 590 22.26 7.98 -23.81
C ASN A 590 22.73 6.52 -23.62
N ASP A 591 22.71 6.04 -22.37
CA ASP A 591 23.06 4.67 -22.01
C ASP A 591 21.93 3.68 -22.39
N TYR A 592 20.74 4.20 -22.67
CA TYR A 592 19.53 3.45 -22.95
C TYR A 592 19.03 3.71 -24.38
N LYS A 593 18.19 2.80 -24.88
CA LYS A 593 17.60 2.83 -26.23
C LYS A 593 16.09 3.01 -26.19
N VAL A 594 15.46 2.57 -25.10
CA VAL A 594 14.04 2.75 -24.85
C VAL A 594 13.83 3.34 -23.46
N LEU A 595 12.91 4.29 -23.34
CA LEU A 595 12.40 4.83 -22.08
C LEU A 595 10.92 4.49 -21.95
N VAL A 596 10.57 3.65 -20.98
CA VAL A 596 9.19 3.44 -20.53
C VAL A 596 8.96 4.37 -19.35
N LEU A 597 8.13 5.39 -19.53
CA LEU A 597 7.86 6.44 -18.56
C LEU A 597 6.49 6.20 -17.91
N GLY A 598 6.48 5.89 -16.61
CA GLY A 598 5.26 5.78 -15.82
C GLY A 598 4.53 7.12 -15.65
N GLU A 599 3.27 7.09 -15.21
CA GLU A 599 2.45 8.28 -14.99
C GLU A 599 3.11 9.23 -13.97
N GLN A 600 3.59 10.38 -14.44
CA GLN A 600 4.20 11.43 -13.63
C GLN A 600 4.34 12.77 -14.37
N THR A 601 4.65 13.80 -13.59
CA THR A 601 5.05 15.13 -14.09
C THR A 601 6.57 15.22 -14.20
N LEU A 602 7.05 15.80 -15.30
CA LEU A 602 8.48 16.06 -15.53
C LEU A 602 8.78 17.56 -15.50
N SER A 603 10.00 17.93 -15.12
CA SER A 603 10.48 19.31 -15.23
C SER A 603 10.70 19.72 -16.69
N ALA A 604 10.76 21.02 -16.96
CA ALA A 604 11.03 21.53 -18.31
C ALA A 604 12.39 21.07 -18.88
N ALA A 605 13.39 20.91 -18.00
CA ALA A 605 14.70 20.40 -18.36
C ALA A 605 14.63 18.93 -18.79
N GLN A 606 13.88 18.09 -18.06
CA GLN A 606 13.67 16.69 -18.41
C GLN A 606 12.88 16.52 -19.70
N VAL A 607 11.84 17.33 -19.93
CA VAL A 607 11.09 17.33 -21.20
C VAL A 607 12.02 17.64 -22.37
N THR A 608 12.90 18.64 -22.22
CA THR A 608 13.90 19.00 -23.24
C THR A 608 14.91 17.87 -23.47
N LEU A 609 15.43 17.28 -22.39
CA LEU A 609 16.35 16.14 -22.43
C LEU A 609 15.75 14.97 -23.21
N ILE A 610 14.54 14.55 -22.85
CA ILE A 610 13.83 13.43 -23.51
C ILE A 610 13.53 13.78 -24.97
N THR A 611 13.07 15.01 -25.25
CA THR A 611 12.79 15.45 -26.63
C THR A 611 14.02 15.35 -27.53
N ASN A 612 15.18 15.82 -27.05
CA ASN A 612 16.44 15.75 -27.79
C ASN A 612 16.88 14.29 -27.98
N TRP A 613 16.78 13.47 -26.94
CA TRP A 613 17.14 12.06 -26.99
C TRP A 613 16.26 11.26 -27.96
N VAL A 614 14.93 11.48 -27.96
CA VAL A 614 14.02 10.86 -28.93
C VAL A 614 14.36 11.34 -30.35
N THR A 615 14.58 12.64 -30.55
CA THR A 615 14.96 13.19 -31.87
C THR A 615 16.22 12.52 -32.43
N ALA A 616 17.17 12.17 -31.56
CA ALA A 616 18.42 11.50 -31.89
C ALA A 616 18.30 9.98 -32.11
N GLY A 617 17.11 9.38 -31.98
CA GLY A 617 16.88 7.95 -32.24
C GLY A 617 16.37 7.15 -31.05
N GLY A 618 16.14 7.76 -29.89
CA GLY A 618 15.55 7.10 -28.73
C GLY A 618 14.07 6.74 -28.94
N SER A 619 13.61 5.68 -28.26
CA SER A 619 12.19 5.30 -28.23
C SER A 619 11.55 5.65 -26.89
N LEU A 620 10.62 6.61 -26.87
CA LEU A 620 9.80 6.93 -25.71
C LEU A 620 8.46 6.17 -25.76
N ILE A 621 8.09 5.55 -24.63
CA ILE A 621 6.75 4.99 -24.37
C ILE A 621 6.27 5.62 -23.07
N ALA A 622 5.27 6.50 -23.13
CA ALA A 622 4.75 7.19 -21.95
C ALA A 622 3.34 6.70 -21.58
N LEU A 623 3.13 6.44 -20.29
CA LEU A 623 1.86 5.95 -19.75
C LEU A 623 1.16 7.08 -19.01
N ARG A 624 -0.07 7.41 -19.44
CA ARG A 624 -0.85 8.58 -19.01
C ARG A 624 0.03 9.85 -18.87
N PRO A 625 0.65 10.31 -19.98
CA PRO A 625 1.66 11.36 -19.94
C PRO A 625 1.12 12.71 -19.47
N ALA A 626 1.93 13.45 -18.72
CA ALA A 626 1.65 14.84 -18.36
C ALA A 626 1.51 15.75 -19.59
N ALA A 627 0.76 16.85 -19.44
CA ALA A 627 0.43 17.76 -20.53
C ALA A 627 1.66 18.40 -21.20
N ASN A 628 2.76 18.56 -20.49
CA ASN A 628 3.99 19.15 -21.03
C ASN A 628 4.74 18.23 -22.02
N LEU A 629 4.39 16.94 -22.13
CA LEU A 629 4.91 16.03 -23.16
C LEU A 629 4.05 16.00 -24.44
N GLN A 630 2.90 16.67 -24.47
CA GLN A 630 1.91 16.50 -25.55
C GLN A 630 2.46 16.83 -26.94
N SER A 631 3.35 17.82 -27.06
CA SER A 631 3.96 18.19 -28.36
C SER A 631 4.85 17.06 -28.89
N LEU A 632 5.73 16.53 -28.04
CA LEU A 632 6.62 15.41 -28.36
C LEU A 632 5.81 14.18 -28.77
N LEU A 633 4.73 13.90 -28.05
CA LEU A 633 3.86 12.75 -28.29
C LEU A 633 2.84 12.96 -29.43
N GLY A 634 2.75 14.18 -29.97
CA GLY A 634 1.80 14.54 -31.03
C GLY A 634 0.34 14.40 -30.61
N LEU A 635 0.05 14.86 -29.39
CA LEU A 635 -1.27 14.87 -28.78
C LEU A 635 -1.82 16.29 -28.79
N ASN A 636 -3.11 16.43 -29.08
CA ASN A 636 -3.84 17.67 -28.85
C ASN A 636 -4.13 17.84 -27.34
N ALA A 637 -4.61 19.03 -26.96
CA ALA A 637 -5.02 19.30 -25.59
C ALA A 637 -6.09 18.31 -25.11
N SER A 638 -6.00 17.89 -23.84
CA SER A 638 -6.97 16.98 -23.24
C SER A 638 -8.36 17.60 -23.19
N GLN A 639 -9.38 16.80 -23.49
CA GLN A 639 -10.80 17.16 -23.43
C GLN A 639 -11.49 16.54 -22.19
N GLY A 640 -10.73 16.42 -21.10
CA GLY A 640 -11.11 15.75 -19.86
C GLY A 640 -10.70 14.29 -19.83
N THR A 641 -11.26 13.52 -18.89
CA THR A 641 -10.94 12.10 -18.69
C THR A 641 -12.14 11.20 -18.93
N GLN A 642 -11.88 9.91 -19.12
CA GLN A 642 -12.85 8.82 -19.11
C GLN A 642 -12.41 7.78 -18.07
N ALA A 643 -13.26 7.52 -17.08
CA ALA A 643 -13.03 6.51 -16.06
C ALA A 643 -13.51 5.14 -16.55
N ASN A 644 -12.61 4.17 -16.58
CA ASN A 644 -12.83 2.84 -17.13
C ASN A 644 -13.36 2.88 -18.57
N GLY A 645 -13.60 1.73 -19.17
CA GLY A 645 -14.22 1.63 -20.48
C GLY A 645 -13.47 0.64 -21.34
N TYR A 646 -13.44 0.88 -22.65
CA TYR A 646 -12.90 -0.08 -23.60
C TYR A 646 -11.85 0.55 -24.51
N ILE A 647 -10.92 -0.28 -24.98
CA ILE A 647 -9.97 0.03 -26.05
C ILE A 647 -10.20 -0.95 -27.20
N GLY A 648 -10.10 -0.46 -28.44
CA GLY A 648 -10.03 -1.30 -29.63
C GLY A 648 -8.69 -1.10 -30.32
N VAL A 649 -7.93 -2.18 -30.48
CA VAL A 649 -6.58 -2.17 -31.09
C VAL A 649 -6.72 -2.33 -32.61
N ASP A 650 -6.00 -1.52 -33.39
CA ASP A 650 -5.85 -1.77 -34.83
C ASP A 650 -4.89 -2.95 -35.04
N ASP A 651 -5.47 -4.13 -35.25
CA ASP A 651 -4.77 -5.40 -35.42
C ASP A 651 -4.24 -5.62 -36.85
N THR A 652 -4.50 -4.69 -37.77
CA THR A 652 -4.09 -4.85 -39.17
C THR A 652 -2.60 -4.55 -39.40
N GLN A 653 -1.94 -3.89 -38.43
CA GLN A 653 -0.54 -3.48 -38.52
C GLN A 653 0.15 -3.54 -37.16
N ALA A 654 1.48 -3.69 -37.16
CA ALA A 654 2.25 -3.60 -35.92
C ALA A 654 2.08 -2.20 -35.28
N PRO A 655 2.03 -2.10 -33.94
CA PRO A 655 2.24 -3.17 -32.96
C PRO A 655 0.98 -3.97 -32.59
N GLY A 656 -0.18 -3.63 -33.16
CA GLY A 656 -1.45 -4.30 -32.88
C GLY A 656 -1.62 -5.66 -33.56
N ALA A 657 -0.84 -5.95 -34.61
CA ALA A 657 -0.87 -7.23 -35.30
C ALA A 657 -0.83 -8.42 -34.33
N GLY A 658 -1.81 -9.32 -34.44
CA GLY A 658 -1.92 -10.51 -33.59
C GLY A 658 -2.48 -10.27 -32.19
N ILE A 659 -2.66 -9.02 -31.75
CA ILE A 659 -3.51 -8.67 -30.60
C ILE A 659 -4.98 -8.82 -31.02
N THR A 660 -5.85 -9.16 -30.08
CA THR A 660 -7.29 -9.29 -30.38
C THR A 660 -7.88 -8.01 -31.00
N ALA A 661 -8.65 -8.18 -32.07
CA ALA A 661 -9.43 -7.10 -32.70
C ALA A 661 -10.69 -6.74 -31.89
N GLU A 662 -11.12 -7.64 -31.01
CA GLU A 662 -12.22 -7.36 -30.10
C GLU A 662 -11.82 -6.29 -29.09
N THR A 663 -12.76 -5.42 -28.74
CA THR A 663 -12.55 -4.43 -27.68
C THR A 663 -12.23 -5.11 -26.35
N MET A 664 -11.31 -4.49 -25.59
CA MET A 664 -10.89 -4.91 -24.26
C MET A 664 -11.15 -3.80 -23.26
N GLN A 665 -11.50 -4.14 -22.03
CA GLN A 665 -11.66 -3.20 -20.95
C GLN A 665 -10.30 -2.70 -20.47
N TYR A 666 -10.28 -1.43 -20.10
CA TYR A 666 -9.24 -0.86 -19.26
C TYR A 666 -9.90 -0.32 -17.98
N HIS A 667 -9.14 -0.32 -16.89
CA HIS A 667 -9.59 0.19 -15.60
C HIS A 667 -8.70 1.34 -15.12
N GLY A 668 -9.32 2.36 -14.51
CA GLY A 668 -8.67 3.62 -14.16
C GLY A 668 -9.02 4.77 -15.13
N LEU A 669 -8.30 5.90 -15.02
CA LEU A 669 -8.56 7.09 -15.84
C LEU A 669 -7.77 7.05 -17.16
N ALA A 670 -8.44 7.36 -18.26
CA ALA A 670 -7.82 7.70 -19.53
C ALA A 670 -8.02 9.19 -19.87
N ASP A 671 -6.99 9.85 -20.38
CA ASP A 671 -7.09 11.19 -20.94
C ASP A 671 -7.79 11.15 -22.32
N LYS A 672 -8.85 11.93 -22.50
CA LYS A 672 -9.55 12.04 -23.79
C LYS A 672 -8.77 12.96 -24.73
N ARG A 673 -7.92 12.38 -25.56
CA ARG A 673 -7.07 13.13 -26.51
C ARG A 673 -7.28 12.68 -27.95
N THR A 674 -7.28 13.65 -28.85
CA THR A 674 -7.11 13.43 -30.28
C THR A 674 -5.64 13.60 -30.66
N VAL A 675 -5.25 13.07 -31.80
CA VAL A 675 -3.86 13.12 -32.27
C VAL A 675 -3.62 14.26 -33.26
N ALA A 676 -2.41 14.79 -33.28
CA ALA A 676 -1.98 15.79 -34.26
C ALA A 676 -1.69 15.15 -35.64
N THR A 677 -1.59 15.97 -36.69
CA THR A 677 -1.22 15.48 -38.02
C THR A 677 0.16 14.82 -38.01
N GLY A 678 0.28 13.64 -38.64
CA GLY A 678 1.51 12.84 -38.65
C GLY A 678 1.66 11.89 -37.45
N THR A 679 0.68 11.83 -36.56
CA THR A 679 0.59 10.85 -35.47
C THR A 679 -0.46 9.79 -35.79
N ARG A 680 -0.14 8.52 -35.54
CA ARG A 680 -1.03 7.37 -35.74
C ARG A 680 -1.77 7.04 -34.44
N THR A 681 -3.04 6.70 -34.55
CA THR A 681 -3.81 6.01 -33.49
C THR A 681 -3.58 4.51 -33.63
N VAL A 682 -2.95 3.89 -32.62
CA VAL A 682 -2.70 2.44 -32.55
C VAL A 682 -3.89 1.72 -31.92
N ALA A 683 -4.53 2.36 -30.94
CA ALA A 683 -5.76 1.88 -30.32
C ALA A 683 -6.69 3.06 -30.04
N THR A 684 -8.00 2.83 -30.16
CA THR A 684 -9.06 3.83 -29.98
C THR A 684 -9.78 3.60 -28.66
N LEU A 685 -10.16 4.67 -27.95
CA LEU A 685 -11.04 4.59 -26.76
C LEU A 685 -12.48 4.37 -27.21
N TYR A 686 -13.22 3.55 -26.47
CA TYR A 686 -14.62 3.24 -26.71
C TYR A 686 -15.45 3.62 -25.48
N SER A 687 -16.67 4.10 -25.71
CA SER A 687 -17.60 4.50 -24.63
C SER A 687 -18.34 3.31 -24.02
N ASP A 688 -18.45 2.22 -24.77
CA ASP A 688 -19.00 0.93 -24.36
C ASP A 688 -18.29 -0.18 -25.14
N ALA A 689 -18.74 -1.44 -25.02
CA ALA A 689 -18.07 -2.57 -25.67
C ALA A 689 -18.03 -2.49 -27.22
N THR A 690 -18.84 -1.64 -27.86
CA THR A 690 -19.06 -1.64 -29.31
C THR A 690 -18.94 -0.25 -29.98
N THR A 691 -19.05 0.83 -29.21
CA THR A 691 -19.10 2.19 -29.75
C THR A 691 -17.73 2.89 -29.67
N PRO A 692 -17.02 3.09 -30.79
CA PRO A 692 -15.75 3.83 -30.80
C PRO A 692 -15.99 5.31 -30.52
N THR A 693 -15.09 5.92 -29.74
CA THR A 693 -15.00 7.37 -29.61
C THR A 693 -14.04 7.96 -30.65
N THR A 694 -13.93 9.29 -30.69
CA THR A 694 -12.90 9.97 -31.48
C THR A 694 -11.54 10.04 -30.79
N PHE A 695 -11.43 9.54 -29.56
CA PHE A 695 -10.23 9.68 -28.73
C PHE A 695 -9.30 8.47 -28.88
N THR A 696 -8.00 8.74 -28.91
CA THR A 696 -6.97 7.70 -28.99
C THR A 696 -6.80 7.07 -27.61
N ALA A 697 -6.68 5.76 -27.53
CA ALA A 697 -6.22 5.05 -26.33
C ALA A 697 -4.70 4.93 -26.35
N ILE A 698 -4.13 4.64 -27.52
CA ILE A 698 -2.69 4.55 -27.75
C ILE A 698 -2.36 5.28 -29.05
N SER A 699 -1.33 6.12 -29.01
CA SER A 699 -0.83 6.86 -30.17
C SER A 699 0.65 6.58 -30.38
N GLN A 700 1.12 6.71 -31.62
CA GLN A 700 2.52 6.54 -31.98
C GLN A 700 2.90 7.49 -33.11
N ARG A 701 4.11 8.07 -33.04
CA ARG A 701 4.67 8.89 -34.11
C ARG A 701 6.20 8.79 -34.19
N ILE A 702 6.73 9.17 -35.34
CA ILE A 702 8.17 9.37 -35.55
C ILE A 702 8.54 10.80 -35.19
N VAL A 703 9.65 10.97 -34.47
CA VAL A 703 10.22 12.28 -34.11
C VAL A 703 11.73 12.24 -34.37
N GLY A 704 12.19 13.02 -35.35
CA GLY A 704 13.57 12.91 -35.83
C GLY A 704 13.84 11.49 -36.33
N SER A 705 14.82 10.82 -35.74
CA SER A 705 15.15 9.40 -36.03
C SER A 705 14.55 8.41 -35.03
N GLY A 706 13.84 8.89 -34.00
CA GLY A 706 13.26 8.05 -32.94
C GLY A 706 11.75 7.96 -32.99
N THR A 707 11.18 7.38 -31.93
CA THR A 707 9.74 7.11 -31.83
C THR A 707 9.16 7.60 -30.51
N ALA A 708 7.94 8.13 -30.56
CA ALA A 708 7.18 8.55 -29.38
C ALA A 708 5.83 7.83 -29.38
N THR A 709 5.59 6.99 -28.37
CA THR A 709 4.33 6.27 -28.13
C THR A 709 3.72 6.74 -26.82
N ALA A 710 2.40 6.92 -26.80
CA ALA A 710 1.67 7.30 -25.60
C ALA A 710 0.43 6.44 -25.39
N PHE A 711 0.30 5.88 -24.19
CA PHE A 711 -0.93 5.29 -23.68
C PHE A 711 -1.67 6.39 -22.91
N MET A 712 -2.94 6.64 -23.22
CA MET A 712 -3.71 7.70 -22.56
C MET A 712 -4.14 7.34 -21.14
N TYR A 713 -3.88 6.10 -20.70
CA TYR A 713 -4.19 5.57 -19.39
C TYR A 713 -2.94 4.94 -18.77
N ASP A 714 -2.99 4.74 -17.45
CA ASP A 714 -1.94 4.04 -16.71
C ASP A 714 -2.14 2.53 -16.90
N LEU A 715 -1.27 1.92 -17.71
CA LEU A 715 -1.34 0.48 -18.02
C LEU A 715 -1.14 -0.38 -16.77
N ALA A 716 -0.23 0.01 -15.86
CA ALA A 716 0.05 -0.78 -14.66
C ALA A 716 -1.17 -0.82 -13.74
N LYS A 717 -1.79 0.34 -13.51
CA LYS A 717 -3.05 0.45 -12.78
C LYS A 717 -4.18 -0.35 -13.42
N SER A 718 -4.32 -0.27 -14.75
CA SER A 718 -5.32 -1.04 -15.49
C SER A 718 -5.12 -2.55 -15.33
N VAL A 719 -3.88 -3.05 -15.43
CA VAL A 719 -3.54 -4.46 -15.26
C VAL A 719 -3.86 -4.93 -13.83
N ILE A 720 -3.44 -4.17 -12.81
CA ILE A 720 -3.74 -4.50 -11.40
C ILE A 720 -5.25 -4.58 -11.18
N TYR A 721 -6.00 -3.55 -11.58
CA TYR A 721 -7.44 -3.52 -11.37
C TYR A 721 -8.19 -4.57 -12.20
N THR A 722 -7.73 -4.90 -13.41
CA THR A 722 -8.30 -6.01 -14.18
C THR A 722 -8.10 -7.34 -13.44
N ARG A 723 -6.92 -7.56 -12.86
CA ARG A 723 -6.55 -8.84 -12.22
C ARG A 723 -7.11 -8.99 -10.80
N GLN A 724 -7.12 -7.93 -10.00
CA GLN A 724 -7.53 -7.95 -8.59
C GLN A 724 -8.97 -7.49 -8.36
N GLY A 725 -9.62 -6.87 -9.34
CA GLY A 725 -11.00 -6.43 -9.25
C GLY A 725 -11.14 -4.96 -8.89
N ASN A 726 -12.37 -4.56 -8.55
CA ASN A 726 -12.68 -3.19 -8.17
C ASN A 726 -12.26 -2.94 -6.70
N PRO A 727 -11.29 -2.03 -6.43
CA PRO A 727 -10.86 -1.74 -5.06
C PRO A 727 -11.96 -1.13 -4.17
N ASP A 728 -12.96 -0.48 -4.76
CA ASP A 728 -14.10 0.09 -4.02
C ASP A 728 -15.07 -1.00 -3.53
N TRP A 729 -14.96 -2.22 -4.06
CA TRP A 729 -15.81 -3.36 -3.73
C TRP A 729 -15.18 -4.32 -2.72
N GLN A 730 -13.95 -4.06 -2.27
CA GLN A 730 -13.30 -4.87 -1.25
C GLN A 730 -14.16 -4.97 0.03
N GLY A 731 -14.18 -6.16 0.65
CA GLY A 731 -14.94 -6.39 1.89
C GLY A 731 -16.46 -6.38 1.76
N GLN A 732 -17.01 -6.38 0.53
CA GLN A 732 -18.45 -6.43 0.30
C GLN A 732 -18.91 -7.83 -0.12
N ASN A 733 -20.05 -8.28 0.42
CA ASN A 733 -20.81 -9.43 -0.09
C ASN A 733 -21.66 -8.97 -1.28
N ARG A 734 -21.11 -8.96 -2.49
CA ARG A 734 -21.81 -8.41 -3.66
C ARG A 734 -22.69 -9.47 -4.32
N ASP A 735 -22.27 -10.73 -4.29
CA ASP A 735 -23.07 -11.84 -4.82
C ASP A 735 -24.30 -12.17 -3.94
N GLY A 736 -24.29 -11.76 -2.67
CA GLY A 736 -25.40 -11.96 -1.72
C GLY A 736 -25.48 -13.38 -1.16
N SER A 737 -24.45 -14.20 -1.38
CA SER A 737 -24.39 -15.56 -0.86
C SER A 737 -24.31 -15.59 0.66
N SER A 738 -25.11 -16.47 1.27
CA SER A 738 -25.01 -16.82 2.69
C SER A 738 -24.04 -17.99 2.97
N ILE A 739 -23.40 -18.54 1.93
CA ILE A 739 -22.50 -19.70 2.02
C ILE A 739 -21.07 -19.21 2.13
N GLY A 740 -20.49 -19.30 3.33
CA GLY A 740 -19.10 -18.90 3.58
C GLY A 740 -18.96 -17.47 4.11
N PRO A 741 -17.82 -16.80 3.90
CA PRO A 741 -17.53 -15.46 4.43
C PRO A 741 -18.44 -14.40 3.84
N GLY A 742 -18.48 -13.24 4.49
CA GLY A 742 -19.20 -12.08 3.97
C GLY A 742 -18.55 -11.58 2.68
N ALA A 743 -17.23 -11.54 2.58
CA ALA A 743 -16.53 -11.09 1.37
C ALA A 743 -15.55 -12.12 0.80
N ARG A 744 -15.52 -12.20 -0.53
CA ARG A 744 -14.65 -13.07 -1.33
C ARG A 744 -13.99 -12.26 -2.45
N ALA A 745 -12.97 -12.85 -3.07
CA ALA A 745 -12.27 -12.21 -4.17
C ALA A 745 -13.16 -11.99 -5.41
N ASN A 746 -14.10 -12.91 -5.70
CA ASN A 746 -15.04 -12.80 -6.82
C ASN A 746 -16.05 -11.65 -6.63
N ASP A 747 -16.34 -11.23 -5.40
CA ASP A 747 -17.22 -10.09 -5.14
C ASP A 747 -16.67 -8.79 -5.73
N MET A 748 -15.34 -8.65 -5.82
CA MET A 748 -14.71 -7.50 -6.49
C MET A 748 -14.89 -7.49 -8.01
N PHE A 749 -15.54 -8.52 -8.58
CA PHE A 749 -15.88 -8.61 -10.00
C PHE A 749 -17.39 -8.64 -10.26
N TYR A 750 -18.17 -9.09 -9.27
CA TYR A 750 -19.62 -9.18 -9.35
C TYR A 750 -20.26 -7.79 -9.21
N GLY A 751 -20.74 -7.25 -10.33
CA GLY A 751 -21.28 -5.90 -10.39
C GLY A 751 -22.71 -5.81 -9.87
N ASN A 752 -23.54 -6.83 -10.12
CA ASN A 752 -24.99 -6.77 -9.95
C ASN A 752 -25.46 -7.01 -8.50
N ALA A 753 -24.83 -6.35 -7.53
CA ALA A 753 -25.19 -6.44 -6.12
C ALA A 753 -26.59 -5.87 -5.87
N ALA A 754 -27.40 -6.52 -5.03
CA ALA A 754 -28.77 -6.09 -4.77
C ALA A 754 -28.88 -4.67 -4.17
N PHE A 755 -27.86 -4.23 -3.43
CA PHE A 755 -27.82 -2.92 -2.79
C PHE A 755 -27.17 -1.81 -3.66
N ASP A 756 -26.43 -2.19 -4.70
CA ASP A 756 -25.71 -1.27 -5.60
C ASP A 756 -25.46 -1.97 -6.95
N PRO A 757 -26.48 -2.09 -7.81
CA PRO A 757 -26.33 -2.81 -9.07
C PRO A 757 -25.48 -2.01 -10.06
N GLN A 758 -24.34 -2.58 -10.42
CA GLN A 758 -23.38 -2.08 -11.40
C GLN A 758 -23.10 -3.14 -12.49
N PRO A 759 -22.53 -2.78 -13.64
CA PRO A 759 -21.96 -3.76 -14.56
C PRO A 759 -20.84 -4.56 -13.89
N ASP A 760 -20.68 -5.82 -14.27
CA ASP A 760 -19.53 -6.62 -13.82
C ASP A 760 -18.21 -5.92 -14.16
N TRP A 761 -17.25 -6.03 -13.24
CA TRP A 761 -15.97 -5.34 -13.39
C TRP A 761 -15.28 -5.79 -14.67
N VAL A 762 -15.20 -7.11 -14.87
CA VAL A 762 -14.84 -7.72 -16.14
C VAL A 762 -16.11 -8.21 -16.83
N ASN A 763 -16.37 -7.69 -18.03
CA ASN A 763 -17.53 -7.99 -18.84
C ASN A 763 -17.53 -9.47 -19.23
N LEU A 764 -18.51 -10.21 -18.69
CA LEU A 764 -18.62 -11.64 -18.91
C LEU A 764 -18.85 -12.05 -20.38
N ALA A 765 -19.36 -11.15 -21.24
CA ALA A 765 -19.46 -11.42 -22.68
C ALA A 765 -18.08 -11.50 -23.37
N LYS A 766 -17.02 -10.98 -22.73
CA LYS A 766 -15.64 -10.93 -23.23
C LYS A 766 -14.67 -11.71 -22.35
N VAL A 767 -15.17 -12.51 -21.40
CA VAL A 767 -14.39 -13.21 -20.38
C VAL A 767 -13.35 -14.17 -20.93
N GLN A 768 -13.51 -14.65 -22.18
CA GLN A 768 -12.49 -15.51 -22.80
C GLN A 768 -11.21 -14.75 -23.20
N ILE A 769 -11.26 -13.43 -23.33
CA ILE A 769 -10.09 -12.62 -23.68
C ILE A 769 -9.25 -12.42 -22.40
N PRO A 770 -7.94 -12.74 -22.40
CA PRO A 770 -7.05 -12.35 -21.33
C PRO A 770 -6.74 -10.85 -21.45
N GLN A 771 -7.71 -10.00 -21.11
CA GLN A 771 -7.67 -8.55 -21.36
C GLN A 771 -6.47 -7.84 -20.74
N ALA A 772 -6.00 -8.29 -19.57
CA ALA A 772 -4.77 -7.79 -18.94
C ALA A 772 -3.54 -8.27 -19.72
N ASP A 773 -3.49 -9.53 -20.11
CA ASP A 773 -2.31 -10.10 -20.80
C ASP A 773 -2.17 -9.55 -22.22
N GLU A 774 -3.26 -9.36 -22.96
CA GLU A 774 -3.24 -8.74 -24.30
C GLU A 774 -2.76 -7.28 -24.25
N GLN A 775 -3.12 -6.53 -23.22
CA GLN A 775 -2.64 -5.15 -23.03
C GLN A 775 -1.14 -5.12 -22.70
N GLN A 776 -0.66 -6.03 -21.84
CA GLN A 776 0.77 -6.19 -21.56
C GLN A 776 1.54 -6.63 -22.81
N ARG A 777 0.98 -7.55 -23.59
CA ARG A 777 1.52 -8.01 -24.87
C ARG A 777 1.63 -6.88 -25.87
N LEU A 778 0.65 -5.98 -25.92
CA LEU A 778 0.70 -4.80 -26.78
C LEU A 778 1.87 -3.88 -26.39
N LEU A 779 2.15 -3.69 -25.09
CA LEU A 779 3.37 -2.99 -24.65
C LEU A 779 4.63 -3.72 -25.12
N ALA A 780 4.70 -5.05 -24.98
CA ALA A 780 5.83 -5.84 -25.47
C ALA A 780 6.02 -5.73 -27.00
N ASN A 781 4.93 -5.71 -27.76
CA ASN A 781 4.97 -5.49 -29.21
C ASN A 781 5.48 -4.09 -29.57
N VAL A 782 5.06 -3.05 -28.84
CA VAL A 782 5.61 -1.69 -29.00
C VAL A 782 7.12 -1.72 -28.76
N LEU A 783 7.59 -2.33 -27.68
CA LEU A 783 9.03 -2.44 -27.36
C LEU A 783 9.82 -3.08 -28.51
N HIS A 784 9.35 -4.20 -29.07
CA HIS A 784 10.03 -4.85 -30.19
C HIS A 784 9.98 -4.04 -31.48
N GLN A 785 8.89 -3.32 -31.72
CA GLN A 785 8.71 -2.52 -32.91
C GLN A 785 9.60 -1.26 -32.88
N THR A 786 9.82 -0.67 -31.71
CA THR A 786 10.45 0.65 -31.60
C THR A 786 11.89 0.62 -31.08
N SER A 787 12.31 -0.44 -30.39
CA SER A 787 13.68 -0.52 -29.86
C SER A 787 14.73 -0.62 -30.97
N PRO A 788 15.70 0.32 -31.05
CA PRO A 788 16.84 0.21 -31.96
C PRO A 788 17.71 -1.05 -31.74
N THR A 789 17.67 -1.60 -30.52
CA THR A 789 18.34 -2.85 -30.13
C THR A 789 17.30 -3.98 -30.11
N PRO A 790 17.46 -5.06 -30.90
CA PRO A 790 16.58 -6.21 -30.78
C PRO A 790 16.64 -6.79 -29.36
N LEU A 791 15.48 -7.03 -28.75
CA LEU A 791 15.36 -7.45 -27.35
C LEU A 791 15.11 -8.97 -27.28
N PRO A 792 16.05 -9.78 -26.73
CA PRO A 792 15.77 -11.17 -26.41
C PRO A 792 14.68 -11.30 -25.34
N ARG A 793 13.89 -12.36 -25.41
CA ARG A 793 12.80 -12.65 -24.46
C ARG A 793 12.88 -14.05 -23.89
N LEU A 794 12.34 -14.20 -22.68
CA LEU A 794 12.13 -15.48 -22.02
C LEU A 794 10.70 -15.95 -22.27
N TRP A 795 10.53 -17.14 -22.84
CA TRP A 795 9.19 -17.71 -23.05
C TRP A 795 8.48 -18.02 -21.71
N TYR A 796 7.14 -18.10 -21.73
CA TYR A 796 6.31 -18.18 -20.52
C TYR A 796 6.48 -19.46 -19.70
N PHE A 797 6.60 -20.61 -20.36
CA PHE A 797 6.59 -21.93 -19.73
C PHE A 797 7.76 -22.79 -20.26
N PRO A 798 8.23 -23.81 -19.52
CA PRO A 798 9.29 -24.70 -19.99
C PRO A 798 8.90 -25.43 -21.27
N SER A 799 9.91 -25.88 -22.02
CA SER A 799 9.72 -26.68 -23.25
C SER A 799 8.81 -26.03 -24.29
N ALA A 800 8.75 -24.70 -24.29
CA ALA A 800 7.91 -23.89 -25.17
C ALA A 800 6.39 -24.16 -25.06
N HIS A 801 5.92 -24.70 -23.92
CA HIS A 801 4.49 -24.90 -23.72
C HIS A 801 3.73 -23.57 -23.80
N LYS A 802 2.55 -23.60 -24.41
CA LYS A 802 1.63 -22.46 -24.56
C LYS A 802 0.60 -22.39 -23.43
N ALA A 803 0.35 -23.51 -22.78
CA ALA A 803 -0.58 -23.64 -21.67
C ALA A 803 -0.06 -24.66 -20.67
N VAL A 804 -0.47 -24.52 -19.42
CA VAL A 804 -0.26 -25.51 -18.34
C VAL A 804 -1.57 -25.63 -17.56
N VAL A 805 -1.87 -26.82 -17.05
CA VAL A 805 -2.95 -27.00 -16.08
C VAL A 805 -2.34 -27.06 -14.68
N VAL A 806 -2.77 -26.17 -13.79
CA VAL A 806 -2.44 -26.23 -12.37
C VAL A 806 -3.58 -26.96 -11.66
N MET A 807 -3.35 -28.20 -11.24
CA MET A 807 -4.38 -29.01 -10.59
C MET A 807 -4.32 -28.82 -9.09
N THR A 808 -5.33 -28.21 -8.50
CA THR A 808 -5.53 -28.09 -7.05
C THR A 808 -6.76 -28.88 -6.59
N GLY A 809 -6.84 -29.20 -5.31
CA GLY A 809 -8.02 -29.80 -4.72
C GLY A 809 -8.11 -29.52 -3.23
N ASP A 810 -9.33 -29.29 -2.77
CA ASP A 810 -9.65 -29.09 -1.36
C ASP A 810 -10.03 -30.42 -0.73
N GLY A 811 -9.37 -30.74 0.39
CA GLY A 811 -9.57 -31.94 1.17
C GLY A 811 -10.08 -31.64 2.57
N HIS A 812 -10.95 -32.52 3.06
CA HIS A 812 -11.44 -32.53 4.43
C HIS A 812 -11.17 -33.91 5.11
N PRO A 813 -11.15 -33.98 6.46
CA PRO A 813 -10.88 -35.21 7.18
C PRO A 813 -11.84 -36.34 6.79
N GLY A 814 -11.28 -37.51 6.48
CA GLY A 814 -12.03 -38.67 5.98
C GLY A 814 -12.27 -38.67 4.46
N GLY A 815 -11.66 -37.73 3.74
CA GLY A 815 -11.75 -37.61 2.29
C GLY A 815 -11.05 -38.73 1.50
N ALA A 816 -11.23 -38.67 0.19
CA ALA A 816 -10.68 -39.61 -0.79
C ALA A 816 -9.35 -39.13 -1.41
N THR A 817 -8.54 -38.37 -0.66
CA THR A 817 -7.26 -37.80 -1.12
C THR A 817 -6.32 -38.86 -1.70
N THR A 818 -6.13 -40.00 -1.02
CA THR A 818 -5.27 -41.10 -1.51
C THR A 818 -5.75 -41.64 -2.85
N GLN A 819 -7.05 -41.88 -3.00
CA GLN A 819 -7.63 -42.38 -4.24
C GLN A 819 -7.41 -41.40 -5.40
N ARG A 820 -7.48 -40.08 -5.12
CA ARG A 820 -7.18 -39.07 -6.15
C ARG A 820 -5.72 -39.07 -6.55
N LEU A 821 -4.79 -39.06 -5.59
CA LEU A 821 -3.36 -39.00 -5.87
C LEU A 821 -2.86 -40.30 -6.52
N ASP A 822 -3.38 -41.45 -6.13
CA ASP A 822 -3.09 -42.74 -6.77
C ASP A 822 -3.58 -42.77 -8.22
N GLN A 823 -4.73 -42.15 -8.52
CA GLN A 823 -5.21 -41.99 -9.89
C GLN A 823 -4.26 -41.10 -10.71
N TYR A 824 -3.76 -39.99 -10.16
CA TYR A 824 -2.77 -39.14 -10.84
C TYR A 824 -1.46 -39.89 -11.12
N LEU A 825 -1.01 -40.74 -10.20
CA LEU A 825 0.12 -41.64 -10.43
C LEU A 825 -0.15 -42.65 -11.54
N ALA A 826 -1.33 -43.27 -11.55
CA ALA A 826 -1.72 -44.24 -12.57
C ALA A 826 -1.88 -43.62 -13.96
N ASP A 827 -2.36 -42.38 -14.04
CA ASP A 827 -2.51 -41.64 -15.29
C ASP A 827 -1.19 -41.08 -15.84
N SER A 828 -0.16 -41.00 -14.99
CA SER A 828 1.16 -40.51 -15.36
C SER A 828 1.87 -41.51 -16.30
N PRO A 829 2.56 -41.02 -17.36
CA PRO A 829 3.38 -41.89 -18.20
C PRO A 829 4.46 -42.62 -17.39
N ALA A 830 4.74 -43.88 -17.75
CA ALA A 830 5.78 -44.65 -17.09
C ALA A 830 7.16 -43.99 -17.29
N GLY A 831 7.87 -43.75 -16.18
CA GLY A 831 9.19 -43.12 -16.21
C GLY A 831 9.18 -41.60 -16.48
N CYS A 832 8.02 -40.95 -16.38
CA CYS A 832 7.91 -39.49 -16.51
C CYS A 832 8.84 -38.76 -15.53
N SER A 833 9.31 -37.58 -15.92
CA SER A 833 10.05 -36.66 -15.07
C SER A 833 9.14 -35.60 -14.44
N VAL A 834 9.18 -35.48 -13.11
CA VAL A 834 8.48 -34.41 -12.37
C VAL A 834 9.09 -33.04 -12.69
N ASP A 835 10.42 -32.97 -12.79
CA ASP A 835 11.15 -31.74 -13.07
C ASP A 835 10.93 -31.23 -14.50
N ASP A 836 10.63 -32.13 -15.45
CA ASP A 836 10.28 -31.81 -16.85
C ASP A 836 8.79 -31.58 -17.06
N TRP A 837 7.97 -31.67 -16.00
CA TRP A 837 6.51 -31.57 -16.04
C TRP A 837 5.82 -32.64 -16.89
N GLU A 838 6.43 -33.82 -17.02
CA GLU A 838 5.86 -34.95 -17.76
C GLU A 838 4.91 -35.78 -16.89
N CYS A 839 5.10 -35.74 -15.57
CA CYS A 839 4.27 -36.42 -14.60
C CYS A 839 3.04 -35.58 -14.23
N ILE A 840 1.88 -36.24 -14.08
CA ILE A 840 0.66 -35.58 -13.60
C ILE A 840 0.78 -35.39 -12.09
N ARG A 841 0.83 -34.14 -11.64
CA ARG A 841 0.87 -33.78 -10.22
C ARG A 841 -0.16 -32.71 -9.91
N GLY A 842 -0.56 -32.65 -8.63
CA GLY A 842 -1.49 -31.65 -8.13
C GLY A 842 -1.16 -31.23 -6.69
N THR A 843 -1.72 -30.09 -6.31
CA THR A 843 -1.66 -29.55 -4.95
C THR A 843 -2.94 -29.92 -4.22
N ILE A 844 -2.83 -30.55 -3.05
CA ILE A 844 -3.98 -30.73 -2.16
C ILE A 844 -3.83 -29.78 -0.98
N TYR A 845 -4.82 -28.89 -0.84
CA TYR A 845 -5.01 -28.11 0.37
C TYR A 845 -5.93 -28.92 1.27
N ASP A 846 -5.42 -29.42 2.39
CA ASP A 846 -6.18 -30.30 3.29
C ASP A 846 -6.13 -29.81 4.74
N TYR A 847 -7.06 -30.28 5.55
CA TYR A 847 -6.98 -30.15 7.00
C TYR A 847 -6.00 -31.17 7.59
N VAL A 848 -5.50 -30.85 8.79
CA VAL A 848 -4.79 -31.84 9.61
C VAL A 848 -5.73 -33.02 9.89
N GLY A 849 -5.31 -34.22 9.49
CA GLY A 849 -6.10 -35.45 9.62
C GLY A 849 -6.66 -36.02 8.32
N GLY A 850 -6.49 -35.34 7.17
CA GLY A 850 -6.84 -35.89 5.86
C GLY A 850 -5.96 -37.08 5.45
N LEU A 851 -4.64 -36.88 5.47
CA LEU A 851 -3.64 -37.95 5.32
C LEU A 851 -2.91 -38.27 6.63
N SER A 852 -2.39 -39.49 6.77
CA SER A 852 -1.36 -39.78 7.77
C SER A 852 -0.02 -39.14 7.37
N ALA A 853 0.85 -38.87 8.35
CA ALA A 853 2.17 -38.30 8.09
C ALA A 853 3.02 -39.13 7.12
N THR A 854 2.92 -40.46 7.19
CA THR A 854 3.62 -41.36 6.25
C THR A 854 3.08 -41.22 4.83
N GLN A 855 1.75 -41.18 4.65
CA GLN A 855 1.14 -41.02 3.33
C GLN A 855 1.51 -39.66 2.72
N ALA A 856 1.36 -38.57 3.49
CA ALA A 856 1.70 -37.23 3.02
C ALA A 856 3.17 -37.15 2.57
N ASN A 857 4.09 -37.69 3.38
CA ASN A 857 5.52 -37.75 3.02
C ASN A 857 5.77 -38.58 1.76
N THR A 858 5.09 -39.73 1.59
CA THR A 858 5.22 -40.55 0.37
C THR A 858 4.81 -39.79 -0.88
N TYR A 859 3.65 -39.11 -0.87
CA TYR A 859 3.19 -38.35 -2.03
C TYR A 859 4.06 -37.11 -2.31
N VAL A 860 4.48 -36.39 -1.26
CA VAL A 860 5.41 -35.26 -1.43
C VAL A 860 6.74 -35.71 -2.04
N ALA A 861 7.29 -36.86 -1.62
CA ALA A 861 8.49 -37.44 -2.22
C ALA A 861 8.29 -37.87 -3.69
N GLN A 862 7.05 -38.06 -4.13
CA GLN A 862 6.70 -38.34 -5.53
C GLN A 862 6.44 -37.09 -6.36
N GLY A 863 6.50 -35.89 -5.76
CA GLY A 863 6.34 -34.61 -6.45
C GLY A 863 4.97 -33.96 -6.33
N PHE A 864 4.08 -34.47 -5.46
CA PHE A 864 2.83 -33.76 -5.12
C PHE A 864 3.10 -32.64 -4.12
N GLU A 865 2.21 -31.65 -4.07
CA GLU A 865 2.19 -30.66 -3.00
C GLU A 865 1.03 -31.00 -2.05
N TYR A 866 1.34 -31.08 -0.75
CA TYR A 866 0.34 -31.22 0.30
C TYR A 866 0.51 -30.03 1.23
N ALA A 867 -0.48 -29.14 1.26
CA ALA A 867 -0.45 -27.87 1.95
C ALA A 867 -1.66 -27.74 2.88
N LEU A 868 -1.57 -26.83 3.85
CA LEU A 868 -2.65 -26.57 4.78
C LEU A 868 -3.79 -25.80 4.09
N HIS A 869 -5.02 -26.29 4.25
CA HIS A 869 -6.24 -25.54 3.89
C HIS A 869 -6.66 -24.63 5.06
N ILE A 870 -6.09 -23.43 5.10
CA ILE A 870 -6.25 -22.52 6.25
C ILE A 870 -7.74 -22.21 6.46
N ASN A 871 -8.23 -22.41 7.69
CA ASN A 871 -9.65 -22.27 7.99
C ASN A 871 -9.93 -21.05 8.87
N THR A 872 -10.66 -20.07 8.35
CA THR A 872 -11.11 -18.88 9.09
C THR A 872 -12.48 -19.08 9.78
N GLY A 873 -12.98 -20.32 9.82
CA GLY A 873 -14.37 -20.61 10.17
C GLY A 873 -15.36 -20.10 9.13
N CYS A 874 -14.89 -19.89 7.89
CA CYS A 874 -15.63 -19.21 6.83
C CYS A 874 -16.15 -17.83 7.25
N ALA A 875 -15.43 -17.14 8.12
CA ALA A 875 -15.74 -15.78 8.55
C ALA A 875 -14.82 -14.78 7.85
N ASP A 876 -15.30 -13.53 7.77
CA ASP A 876 -14.44 -12.41 7.42
C ASP A 876 -13.35 -12.20 8.48
N TYR A 877 -12.23 -11.65 8.03
CA TYR A 877 -11.08 -11.39 8.89
C TYR A 877 -10.58 -9.94 8.74
N THR A 878 -9.90 -9.50 9.79
CA THR A 878 -8.95 -8.39 9.81
C THR A 878 -7.53 -8.93 9.82
N ALA A 879 -6.52 -8.07 9.70
CA ALA A 879 -5.12 -8.49 9.86
C ALA A 879 -4.89 -9.29 11.15
N ASN A 880 -5.39 -8.81 12.29
CA ASN A 880 -5.18 -9.42 13.60
C ASN A 880 -5.93 -10.75 13.80
N THR A 881 -7.09 -10.92 13.16
CA THR A 881 -7.81 -12.20 13.22
C THR A 881 -7.27 -13.19 12.21
N LEU A 882 -6.75 -12.72 11.07
CA LEU A 882 -6.08 -13.61 10.12
C LEU A 882 -4.76 -14.13 10.71
N ASP A 883 -3.99 -13.26 11.34
CA ASP A 883 -2.77 -13.59 12.08
C ASP A 883 -2.62 -12.69 13.33
N PRO A 884 -2.38 -13.24 14.53
CA PRO A 884 -1.94 -14.60 14.81
C PRO A 884 -3.06 -15.63 15.00
N ASN A 885 -4.34 -15.33 14.79
CA ASN A 885 -5.40 -16.25 15.25
C ASN A 885 -5.65 -17.44 14.30
N PHE A 886 -5.47 -17.30 12.98
CA PHE A 886 -5.68 -18.40 12.03
C PHE A 886 -4.37 -18.95 11.45
N PHE A 887 -3.58 -18.12 10.77
CA PHE A 887 -2.37 -18.58 10.06
C PHE A 887 -1.34 -19.19 11.01
N THR A 888 -0.81 -18.43 11.96
CA THR A 888 0.23 -18.89 12.90
C THR A 888 -0.07 -20.25 13.58
N PRO A 889 -1.20 -20.43 14.30
CA PRO A 889 -1.47 -21.66 15.04
C PRO A 889 -1.79 -22.84 14.13
N GLN A 890 -2.48 -22.62 13.00
CA GLN A 890 -2.81 -23.73 12.10
C GLN A 890 -1.59 -24.20 11.32
N LEU A 891 -0.72 -23.30 10.86
CA LEU A 891 0.55 -23.67 10.24
C LEU A 891 1.47 -24.40 11.22
N ALA A 892 1.53 -23.96 12.48
CA ALA A 892 2.26 -24.68 13.54
C ALA A 892 1.68 -26.08 13.78
N SER A 893 0.35 -26.22 13.80
CA SER A 893 -0.33 -27.51 13.92
C SER A 893 -0.05 -28.42 12.73
N PHE A 894 -0.05 -27.89 11.51
CA PHE A 894 0.31 -28.62 10.30
C PHE A 894 1.76 -29.12 10.36
N ALA A 895 2.71 -28.25 10.70
CA ALA A 895 4.11 -28.62 10.84
C ALA A 895 4.33 -29.71 11.92
N ALA A 896 3.59 -29.64 13.03
CA ALA A 896 3.64 -30.67 14.07
C ALA A 896 3.05 -32.02 13.62
N ALA A 897 1.98 -32.00 12.83
CA ALA A 897 1.35 -33.21 12.29
C ALA A 897 2.17 -33.84 11.15
N PHE A 898 2.88 -33.03 10.37
CA PHE A 898 3.58 -33.42 9.15
C PHE A 898 5.05 -32.94 9.13
N PRO A 899 5.90 -33.38 10.08
CA PRO A 899 7.24 -32.82 10.26
C PRO A 899 8.21 -33.04 9.08
N ALA A 900 7.90 -33.98 8.18
CA ALA A 900 8.68 -34.26 6.97
C ALA A 900 8.11 -33.59 5.71
N VAL A 901 6.92 -32.98 5.79
CA VAL A 901 6.33 -32.22 4.68
C VAL A 901 6.88 -30.78 4.75
N PRO A 902 7.37 -30.21 3.63
CA PRO A 902 7.83 -28.83 3.61
C PRO A 902 6.75 -27.85 4.06
N ALA A 903 7.15 -26.74 4.67
CA ALA A 903 6.23 -25.66 4.99
C ALA A 903 5.46 -25.22 3.72
N PRO A 904 4.14 -24.96 3.81
CA PRO A 904 3.37 -24.48 2.68
C PRO A 904 3.98 -23.21 2.07
N VAL A 905 4.12 -23.20 0.74
CA VAL A 905 4.56 -22.03 -0.05
C VAL A 905 3.47 -21.51 -0.98
N THR A 906 2.35 -22.24 -1.05
CA THR A 906 1.14 -21.85 -1.77
C THR A 906 -0.06 -21.87 -0.83
N ASN A 907 -1.13 -21.14 -1.17
CA ASN A 907 -2.30 -21.00 -0.30
C ASN A 907 -3.64 -21.12 -1.04
N ARG A 908 -4.57 -21.73 -0.31
CA ARG A 908 -6.01 -21.66 -0.53
C ARG A 908 -6.69 -21.69 0.83
N THR A 909 -7.45 -20.63 1.10
CA THR A 909 -8.20 -20.47 2.34
C THR A 909 -9.54 -21.17 2.20
N HIS A 910 -9.95 -21.89 3.24
CA HIS A 910 -11.25 -22.55 3.30
C HIS A 910 -12.40 -21.55 3.12
N CYS A 911 -13.44 -21.96 2.40
CA CYS A 911 -14.54 -21.09 1.96
C CYS A 911 -14.07 -19.86 1.15
N ILE A 912 -12.85 -19.90 0.58
CA ILE A 912 -12.25 -18.83 -0.24
C ILE A 912 -12.34 -17.44 0.41
N ALA A 913 -12.16 -17.39 1.73
CA ALA A 913 -12.21 -16.15 2.49
C ALA A 913 -11.17 -15.14 2.02
N PHE A 914 -11.66 -13.96 1.63
CA PHE A 914 -10.88 -12.87 1.10
C PHE A 914 -11.53 -11.52 1.46
N SER A 915 -11.28 -11.05 2.69
CA SER A 915 -12.09 -9.99 3.33
C SER A 915 -11.74 -8.56 2.93
N ASP A 916 -10.62 -8.33 2.24
CA ASP A 916 -10.20 -7.01 1.77
C ASP A 916 -9.26 -7.14 0.58
N TRP A 917 -8.64 -6.03 0.16
CA TRP A 917 -7.78 -5.98 -1.02
C TRP A 917 -6.47 -6.79 -0.91
N SER A 918 -5.79 -6.77 0.24
CA SER A 918 -4.38 -7.20 0.31
C SER A 918 -3.90 -7.73 1.67
N THR A 919 -4.74 -7.82 2.70
CA THR A 919 -4.33 -8.34 4.02
C THR A 919 -3.87 -9.79 3.93
N GLN A 920 -4.60 -10.66 3.22
CA GLN A 920 -4.23 -12.06 3.11
C GLN A 920 -2.91 -12.31 2.35
N PRO A 921 -2.61 -11.69 1.19
CA PRO A 921 -1.30 -11.85 0.59
C PRO A 921 -0.18 -11.27 1.46
N LYS A 922 -0.41 -10.17 2.20
CA LYS A 922 0.58 -9.64 3.17
C LYS A 922 0.88 -10.63 4.30
N VAL A 923 -0.15 -11.24 4.89
CA VAL A 923 0.02 -12.25 5.95
C VAL A 923 0.69 -13.50 5.40
N SER A 924 0.26 -13.99 4.23
CA SER A 924 0.87 -15.13 3.55
C SER A 924 2.37 -14.94 3.36
N ARG A 925 2.79 -13.74 2.95
CA ARG A 925 4.19 -13.40 2.76
C ARG A 925 5.01 -13.54 4.06
N VAL A 926 4.47 -13.12 5.20
CA VAL A 926 5.13 -13.25 6.52
C VAL A 926 5.39 -14.72 6.85
N HIS A 927 4.57 -15.65 6.35
CA HIS A 927 4.70 -17.09 6.54
C HIS A 927 5.43 -17.82 5.40
N GLY A 928 6.05 -17.11 4.46
CA GLY A 928 6.79 -17.71 3.35
C GLY A 928 5.91 -18.27 2.22
N ILE A 929 4.60 -18.01 2.25
CA ILE A 929 3.67 -18.34 1.17
C ILE A 929 3.79 -17.27 0.08
N ARG A 930 3.98 -17.70 -1.16
CA ARG A 930 4.25 -16.83 -2.32
C ARG A 930 3.37 -17.09 -3.53
N MET A 931 2.40 -18.00 -3.46
CA MET A 931 1.39 -18.17 -4.51
C MET A 931 0.02 -18.38 -3.89
N ASP A 932 -0.97 -17.64 -4.37
CA ASP A 932 -2.33 -17.69 -3.88
C ASP A 932 -3.30 -18.13 -4.97
N THR A 933 -4.26 -18.99 -4.61
CA THR A 933 -5.25 -19.54 -5.53
C THR A 933 -6.71 -19.21 -5.14
N ASN A 934 -6.94 -18.21 -4.28
CA ASN A 934 -8.27 -17.87 -3.75
C ASN A 934 -9.19 -17.10 -4.71
N TYR A 935 -8.67 -16.57 -5.83
CA TYR A 935 -9.50 -15.92 -6.84
C TYR A 935 -10.31 -16.99 -7.60
N TYR A 936 -11.48 -17.31 -7.08
CA TYR A 936 -12.29 -18.46 -7.47
C TYR A 936 -13.45 -18.06 -8.39
N TYR A 937 -13.60 -18.70 -9.55
CA TYR A 937 -14.66 -18.34 -10.49
C TYR A 937 -16.01 -18.97 -10.09
N TRP A 938 -16.71 -18.26 -9.20
CA TRP A 938 -17.92 -18.69 -8.50
C TRP A 938 -18.75 -17.44 -8.17
N PRO A 939 -20.08 -17.50 -7.99
CA PRO A 939 -20.99 -18.66 -7.99
C PRO A 939 -21.60 -19.03 -9.35
N ASP A 940 -22.32 -20.16 -9.37
CA ASP A 940 -22.94 -20.76 -10.57
C ASP A 940 -23.88 -19.82 -11.34
N TYR A 941 -24.69 -19.01 -10.65
CA TYR A 941 -25.61 -18.05 -11.28
C TYR A 941 -24.89 -16.85 -11.93
N TRP A 942 -23.65 -16.57 -11.51
CA TRP A 942 -22.79 -15.57 -12.14
C TRP A 942 -21.98 -16.18 -13.29
N VAL A 943 -21.38 -17.36 -13.04
CA VAL A 943 -20.59 -18.11 -14.03
C VAL A 943 -21.43 -18.54 -15.21
N GLN A 944 -22.65 -19.05 -14.97
CA GLN A 944 -23.61 -19.51 -16.00
C GLN A 944 -23.00 -20.52 -16.98
N ASP A 945 -22.21 -21.46 -16.45
CA ASP A 945 -21.44 -22.45 -17.21
C ASP A 945 -20.57 -21.83 -18.34
N ARG A 946 -20.13 -20.57 -18.16
CA ARG A 946 -19.35 -19.84 -19.16
C ARG A 946 -17.86 -20.05 -18.95
N PRO A 947 -17.12 -20.62 -19.91
CA PRO A 947 -15.68 -20.73 -19.80
C PRO A 947 -14.96 -19.40 -20.02
N GLY A 948 -13.96 -19.10 -19.20
CA GLY A 948 -13.11 -17.91 -19.39
C GLY A 948 -12.24 -17.52 -18.20
N LEU A 949 -11.71 -16.30 -18.30
CA LEU A 949 -10.73 -15.66 -17.44
C LEU A 949 -11.37 -14.44 -16.77
N PHE A 950 -12.10 -14.64 -15.67
CA PHE A 950 -12.84 -13.55 -15.01
C PHE A 950 -11.95 -12.43 -14.43
N THR A 951 -10.67 -12.71 -14.20
CA THR A 951 -9.63 -11.73 -13.81
C THR A 951 -8.91 -11.12 -15.03
N GLY A 952 -9.37 -11.42 -16.24
CA GLY A 952 -8.75 -10.97 -17.49
C GLY A 952 -7.31 -11.45 -17.71
N SER A 953 -6.84 -12.48 -16.99
CA SER A 953 -5.47 -12.97 -17.11
C SER A 953 -5.40 -14.49 -16.96
N GLY A 954 -4.58 -15.12 -17.79
CA GLY A 954 -4.13 -16.50 -17.66
C GLY A 954 -2.73 -16.61 -17.05
N LEU A 955 -2.04 -15.49 -16.78
CA LEU A 955 -0.69 -15.49 -16.22
C LEU A 955 -0.71 -15.25 -14.70
N ALA A 956 0.16 -15.96 -14.01
CA ALA A 956 0.49 -15.65 -12.63
C ALA A 956 1.39 -14.41 -12.61
N MET A 957 0.97 -13.39 -11.87
CA MET A 957 1.77 -12.20 -11.57
C MET A 957 1.46 -11.76 -10.14
N ARG A 958 2.42 -11.05 -9.54
CA ARG A 958 2.37 -10.59 -8.13
C ARG A 958 1.14 -9.74 -7.82
N PHE A 959 0.62 -9.85 -6.60
CA PHE A 959 -0.36 -8.91 -6.07
C PHE A 959 0.22 -7.49 -6.00
N ALA A 960 -0.63 -6.49 -5.90
CA ALA A 960 -0.30 -5.13 -5.56
C ALA A 960 -1.21 -4.62 -4.43
N ASP A 961 -0.69 -3.73 -3.59
CA ASP A 961 -1.46 -3.03 -2.57
C ASP A 961 -2.36 -1.95 -3.18
N LEU A 962 -3.21 -1.30 -2.38
CA LEU A 962 -4.18 -0.30 -2.86
C LEU A 962 -3.52 0.90 -3.55
N ASP A 963 -2.29 1.23 -3.17
CA ASP A 963 -1.48 2.30 -3.78
C ASP A 963 -0.68 1.85 -5.02
N GLY A 964 -0.78 0.57 -5.38
CA GLY A 964 -0.06 -0.05 -6.49
C GLY A 964 1.28 -0.69 -6.12
N THR A 965 1.68 -0.68 -4.85
CA THR A 965 2.94 -1.29 -4.39
C THR A 965 2.93 -2.81 -4.65
N PRO A 966 3.87 -3.37 -5.45
CA PRO A 966 3.93 -4.81 -5.67
C PRO A 966 4.18 -5.59 -4.37
N LEU A 967 3.49 -6.72 -4.20
CA LEU A 967 3.64 -7.66 -3.10
C LEU A 967 4.19 -8.97 -3.64
N ASP A 968 5.25 -9.51 -3.04
CA ASP A 968 5.88 -10.74 -3.51
C ASP A 968 5.10 -12.02 -3.12
N VAL A 969 3.87 -12.08 -3.62
CA VAL A 969 2.94 -13.20 -3.62
C VAL A 969 2.23 -13.19 -4.98
N TYR A 970 2.38 -14.23 -5.77
CA TYR A 970 1.70 -14.39 -7.06
C TYR A 970 0.21 -14.64 -6.87
N GLN A 971 -0.60 -13.84 -7.55
CA GLN A 971 -2.01 -14.12 -7.74
C GLN A 971 -2.17 -15.11 -8.89
N LEU A 972 -2.78 -16.27 -8.63
CA LEU A 972 -3.18 -17.25 -9.63
C LEU A 972 -4.69 -17.48 -9.56
N ALA A 973 -5.42 -17.06 -10.59
CA ALA A 973 -6.86 -17.26 -10.64
C ALA A 973 -7.21 -18.75 -10.81
N THR A 974 -8.33 -19.15 -10.20
CA THR A 974 -8.96 -20.48 -10.33
C THR A 974 -10.13 -20.38 -11.27
N GLN A 975 -9.88 -20.70 -12.54
CA GLN A 975 -10.87 -20.60 -13.61
C GLN A 975 -11.85 -21.78 -13.61
N MET A 976 -11.41 -22.94 -13.14
CA MET A 976 -12.15 -24.20 -13.20
C MET A 976 -12.42 -24.71 -11.78
N THR A 977 -13.67 -25.03 -11.49
CA THR A 977 -14.17 -25.38 -10.14
C THR A 977 -15.28 -26.42 -10.26
N ASP A 978 -15.40 -27.33 -9.29
CA ASP A 978 -16.44 -28.36 -9.29
C ASP A 978 -17.77 -27.95 -8.64
N GLU A 979 -17.83 -26.73 -8.08
CA GLU A 979 -18.98 -26.24 -7.31
C GLU A 979 -19.72 -25.06 -7.98
N SER A 980 -19.22 -24.55 -9.10
CA SER A 980 -19.78 -23.36 -9.77
C SER A 980 -20.67 -23.69 -10.97
N GLY A 981 -21.22 -24.91 -11.01
CA GLY A 981 -22.09 -25.36 -12.11
C GLY A 981 -21.41 -25.42 -13.48
N GLN A 982 -20.08 -25.57 -13.51
CA GLN A 982 -19.29 -25.69 -14.73
C GLN A 982 -19.33 -27.12 -15.29
N SER A 983 -19.48 -27.25 -16.61
CA SER A 983 -19.49 -28.53 -17.32
C SER A 983 -18.09 -28.90 -17.81
N TYR A 984 -17.71 -30.17 -17.63
CA TYR A 984 -16.46 -30.72 -18.16
C TYR A 984 -16.71 -31.77 -19.24
N PRO A 985 -15.96 -31.76 -20.36
CA PRO A 985 -14.71 -31.02 -20.58
C PRO A 985 -14.85 -29.61 -21.21
N LEU A 986 -16.07 -29.06 -21.36
CA LEU A 986 -16.30 -27.77 -22.04
C LEU A 986 -15.33 -26.66 -21.61
N HIS A 987 -15.13 -26.48 -20.30
CA HIS A 987 -14.29 -25.39 -19.78
C HIS A 987 -12.81 -25.53 -20.11
N ILE A 988 -12.25 -26.71 -19.86
CA ILE A 988 -10.84 -26.98 -20.17
C ILE A 988 -10.59 -26.94 -21.67
N ASP A 989 -11.47 -27.55 -22.48
CA ASP A 989 -11.31 -27.58 -23.94
C ASP A 989 -11.31 -26.16 -24.51
N THR A 990 -12.20 -25.28 -24.03
CA THR A 990 -12.25 -23.88 -24.49
C THR A 990 -10.96 -23.12 -24.15
N LEU A 991 -10.43 -23.28 -22.92
CA LEU A 991 -9.20 -22.61 -22.50
C LEU A 991 -7.99 -23.11 -23.29
N LEU A 992 -7.87 -24.42 -23.49
CA LEU A 992 -6.78 -25.02 -24.28
C LEU A 992 -6.87 -24.64 -25.76
N ASP A 993 -8.05 -24.68 -26.38
CA ASP A 993 -8.26 -24.28 -27.78
C ASP A 993 -7.84 -22.81 -28.00
N ASN A 994 -8.20 -21.92 -27.08
CA ASN A 994 -7.83 -20.52 -27.13
C ASN A 994 -6.30 -20.31 -26.96
N ALA A 995 -5.64 -21.10 -26.11
CA ALA A 995 -4.20 -21.00 -25.87
C ALA A 995 -3.35 -21.60 -26.99
N LEU A 996 -3.70 -22.81 -27.44
CA LEU A 996 -2.93 -23.61 -28.39
C LEU A 996 -3.19 -23.16 -29.84
N GLY A 997 -4.43 -22.73 -30.13
CA GLY A 997 -4.88 -22.26 -31.43
C GLY A 997 -4.35 -20.88 -31.82
N THR A 998 -5.06 -20.23 -32.76
CA THR A 998 -4.62 -18.97 -33.38
C THR A 998 -4.78 -17.75 -32.48
N LYS A 999 -5.67 -17.80 -31.48
CA LYS A 999 -5.85 -16.70 -30.52
C LYS A 999 -4.60 -16.48 -29.66
N GLY A 1000 -3.90 -17.56 -29.31
CA GLY A 1000 -2.66 -17.51 -28.55
C GLY A 1000 -2.84 -16.92 -27.15
N TYR A 1001 -3.95 -17.25 -26.49
CA TYR A 1001 -4.26 -16.83 -25.13
C TYR A 1001 -3.52 -17.74 -24.13
N TYR A 1002 -2.20 -17.59 -24.09
CA TYR A 1002 -1.31 -18.43 -23.28
C TYR A 1002 -1.58 -18.25 -21.79
N GLY A 1003 -1.51 -19.33 -21.00
CA GLY A 1003 -1.79 -19.24 -19.57
C GLY A 1003 -1.57 -20.50 -18.76
N ALA A 1004 -1.52 -20.32 -17.45
CA ALA A 1004 -1.64 -21.35 -16.45
C ALA A 1004 -3.10 -21.40 -15.97
N PHE A 1005 -3.79 -22.48 -16.33
CA PHE A 1005 -5.21 -22.65 -16.05
C PHE A 1005 -5.38 -23.52 -14.82
N THR A 1006 -5.84 -22.91 -13.73
CA THR A 1006 -5.98 -23.56 -12.44
C THR A 1006 -7.35 -24.18 -12.30
N ALA A 1007 -7.37 -25.46 -11.95
CA ALA A 1007 -8.56 -26.20 -11.58
C ALA A 1007 -8.52 -26.48 -10.09
N ASN A 1008 -9.63 -26.26 -9.40
CA ASN A 1008 -9.83 -26.76 -8.05
C ASN A 1008 -10.95 -27.81 -8.04
N MET A 1009 -10.62 -29.01 -7.59
CA MET A 1009 -11.53 -30.14 -7.61
C MET A 1009 -11.52 -30.82 -6.24
N HIS A 1010 -12.63 -30.79 -5.52
CA HIS A 1010 -12.71 -31.38 -4.18
C HIS A 1010 -12.31 -32.86 -4.19
N VAL A 1011 -11.63 -33.28 -3.11
CA VAL A 1011 -11.16 -34.65 -2.91
C VAL A 1011 -11.87 -35.37 -1.76
N ASP A 1012 -13.02 -34.87 -1.32
CA ASP A 1012 -13.76 -35.40 -0.16
C ASP A 1012 -14.38 -36.78 -0.37
N SER A 1013 -14.71 -37.15 -1.62
CA SER A 1013 -15.33 -38.44 -1.91
C SER A 1013 -15.09 -38.87 -3.36
N GLN A 1014 -15.22 -40.18 -3.61
CA GLN A 1014 -15.17 -40.78 -4.94
C GLN A 1014 -16.28 -41.86 -5.03
N PRO A 1015 -17.17 -41.81 -6.04
CA PRO A 1015 -17.27 -40.78 -7.07
C PRO A 1015 -17.84 -39.45 -6.54
N SER A 1016 -17.45 -38.36 -7.17
CA SER A 1016 -17.88 -36.98 -6.90
C SER A 1016 -17.78 -36.11 -8.17
N ALA A 1017 -18.39 -34.92 -8.13
CA ALA A 1017 -18.19 -33.91 -9.17
C ALA A 1017 -16.70 -33.59 -9.38
N GLY A 1018 -15.96 -33.35 -8.29
CA GLY A 1018 -14.52 -33.16 -8.32
C GLY A 1018 -13.74 -34.30 -8.96
N SER A 1019 -14.11 -35.57 -8.70
CA SER A 1019 -13.44 -36.72 -9.35
C SER A 1019 -13.70 -36.79 -10.84
N THR A 1020 -14.92 -36.46 -11.26
CA THR A 1020 -15.33 -36.51 -12.67
C THR A 1020 -14.71 -35.35 -13.45
N GLY A 1021 -14.75 -34.13 -12.89
CA GLY A 1021 -14.16 -32.93 -13.48
C GLY A 1021 -12.65 -33.05 -13.65
N SER A 1022 -11.96 -33.50 -12.60
CA SER A 1022 -10.51 -33.74 -12.66
C SER A 1022 -10.10 -34.77 -13.71
N ALA A 1023 -10.81 -35.89 -13.80
CA ALA A 1023 -10.56 -36.89 -14.83
C ALA A 1023 -10.76 -36.33 -16.26
N ALA A 1024 -11.81 -35.53 -16.47
CA ALA A 1024 -12.07 -34.87 -17.76
C ALA A 1024 -11.00 -33.83 -18.12
N ILE A 1025 -10.51 -33.06 -17.13
CA ILE A 1025 -9.42 -32.10 -17.30
C ILE A 1025 -8.12 -32.80 -17.68
N ILE A 1026 -7.75 -33.86 -16.94
CA ILE A 1026 -6.55 -34.65 -17.24
C ILE A 1026 -6.64 -35.30 -18.61
N ALA A 1027 -7.80 -35.86 -18.99
CA ALA A 1027 -8.01 -36.44 -20.31
C ALA A 1027 -7.78 -35.41 -21.43
N SER A 1028 -8.29 -34.18 -21.24
CA SER A 1028 -8.13 -33.08 -22.20
C SER A 1028 -6.69 -32.60 -22.28
N ALA A 1029 -6.02 -32.43 -21.13
CA ALA A 1029 -4.61 -32.06 -21.07
C ALA A 1029 -3.70 -33.10 -21.77
N LYS A 1030 -3.94 -34.40 -21.53
CA LYS A 1030 -3.21 -35.49 -22.22
C LYS A 1030 -3.44 -35.47 -23.73
N ARG A 1031 -4.69 -35.26 -24.16
CA ARG A 1031 -5.05 -35.18 -25.58
C ARG A 1031 -4.27 -34.08 -26.30
N GLU A 1032 -4.12 -32.93 -25.64
CA GLU A 1032 -3.46 -31.75 -26.20
C GLU A 1032 -1.96 -31.64 -25.85
N SER A 1033 -1.38 -32.63 -25.17
CA SER A 1033 0.02 -32.62 -24.68
C SER A 1033 0.34 -31.40 -23.80
N VAL A 1034 -0.59 -31.04 -22.91
CA VAL A 1034 -0.47 -29.95 -21.94
C VAL A 1034 -0.11 -30.55 -20.56
N PRO A 1035 0.92 -30.03 -19.87
CA PRO A 1035 1.34 -30.54 -18.57
C PRO A 1035 0.28 -30.26 -17.49
N VAL A 1036 0.18 -31.18 -16.53
CA VAL A 1036 -0.68 -31.06 -15.33
C VAL A 1036 0.21 -31.06 -14.10
N ILE A 1037 0.31 -29.91 -13.43
CA ILE A 1037 1.33 -29.63 -12.41
C ILE A 1037 0.71 -29.13 -11.09
N THR A 1038 1.53 -29.13 -10.04
CA THR A 1038 1.21 -28.47 -8.76
C THR A 1038 1.33 -26.95 -8.86
N ALA A 1039 0.67 -26.22 -7.95
CA ALA A 1039 0.86 -24.78 -7.80
C ALA A 1039 2.32 -24.46 -7.42
N LYS A 1040 2.93 -25.26 -6.54
CA LYS A 1040 4.35 -25.14 -6.19
C LYS A 1040 5.30 -25.28 -7.39
N GLN A 1041 5.06 -26.21 -8.32
CA GLN A 1041 5.88 -26.35 -9.53
C GLN A 1041 5.82 -25.08 -10.39
N LEU A 1042 4.64 -24.43 -10.48
CA LEU A 1042 4.52 -23.16 -11.19
C LEU A 1042 5.28 -22.05 -10.45
N LEU A 1043 5.18 -21.95 -9.12
CA LEU A 1043 5.94 -20.99 -8.31
C LEU A 1043 7.45 -21.15 -8.50
N GLU A 1044 7.96 -22.37 -8.41
CA GLU A 1044 9.39 -22.68 -8.61
C GLU A 1044 9.87 -22.32 -10.02
N TRP A 1045 9.02 -22.53 -11.03
CA TRP A 1045 9.31 -22.11 -12.40
C TRP A 1045 9.35 -20.59 -12.55
N LEU A 1046 8.39 -19.87 -11.98
CA LEU A 1046 8.37 -18.40 -12.02
C LEU A 1046 9.63 -17.82 -11.38
N ASP A 1047 10.00 -18.33 -10.19
CA ASP A 1047 11.22 -17.93 -9.48
C ASP A 1047 12.48 -18.22 -10.31
N ALA A 1048 12.59 -19.42 -10.89
CA ALA A 1048 13.74 -19.78 -11.71
C ALA A 1048 13.82 -18.95 -13.01
N ARG A 1049 12.67 -18.66 -13.63
CA ARG A 1049 12.59 -17.86 -14.84
C ARG A 1049 12.96 -16.41 -14.56
N GLU A 1050 12.51 -15.83 -13.45
CA GLU A 1050 12.87 -14.48 -13.03
C GLU A 1050 14.36 -14.38 -12.63
N ALA A 1051 14.90 -15.43 -12.00
CA ALA A 1051 16.32 -15.52 -11.69
C ALA A 1051 17.21 -15.68 -12.94
N THR A 1052 16.62 -15.99 -14.11
CA THR A 1052 17.37 -16.06 -15.37
C THR A 1052 17.75 -14.65 -15.83
N GLN A 1053 19.04 -14.38 -15.90
CA GLN A 1053 19.54 -13.06 -16.29
C GLN A 1053 19.91 -13.02 -17.76
N VAL A 1054 19.42 -12.00 -18.46
CA VAL A 1054 19.91 -11.58 -19.78
C VAL A 1054 20.69 -10.29 -19.61
N SER A 1055 22.00 -10.34 -19.78
CA SER A 1055 22.90 -9.20 -19.53
C SER A 1055 23.79 -8.91 -20.74
N THR A 1056 24.62 -7.87 -20.62
CA THR A 1056 25.61 -7.45 -21.64
C THR A 1056 25.04 -7.23 -23.04
N VAL A 1057 23.75 -6.90 -23.13
CA VAL A 1057 23.03 -6.72 -24.40
C VAL A 1057 23.65 -5.58 -25.20
N ALA A 1058 24.29 -5.91 -26.33
CA ALA A 1058 24.94 -4.97 -27.21
C ALA A 1058 24.58 -5.25 -28.67
N PHE A 1059 24.31 -4.19 -29.44
CA PHE A 1059 23.95 -4.30 -30.86
C PHE A 1059 24.76 -3.34 -31.72
N THR A 1060 25.49 -3.87 -32.70
CA THR A 1060 26.34 -3.10 -33.63
C THR A 1060 25.63 -2.75 -34.95
N GLY A 1061 24.31 -2.93 -35.01
CA GLY A 1061 23.50 -2.75 -36.20
C GLY A 1061 23.28 -4.03 -37.00
N THR A 1062 24.23 -4.96 -37.02
CA THR A 1062 24.10 -6.29 -37.66
C THR A 1062 24.33 -7.45 -36.72
N VAL A 1063 24.94 -7.22 -35.55
CA VAL A 1063 25.25 -8.28 -34.59
C VAL A 1063 24.71 -7.89 -33.23
N LEU A 1064 23.85 -8.73 -32.67
CA LEU A 1064 23.38 -8.66 -31.29
C LEU A 1064 24.14 -9.69 -30.46
N THR A 1065 24.77 -9.25 -29.37
CA THR A 1065 25.44 -10.10 -28.40
C THR A 1065 24.81 -9.89 -27.02
N PHE A 1066 24.65 -10.96 -26.25
CA PHE A 1066 24.16 -10.92 -24.87
C PHE A 1066 24.57 -12.20 -24.13
N ASP A 1067 24.65 -12.12 -22.80
CA ASP A 1067 24.90 -13.27 -21.95
C ASP A 1067 23.61 -13.78 -21.31
N LEU A 1068 23.46 -15.10 -21.27
CA LEU A 1068 22.41 -15.78 -20.50
C LEU A 1068 23.04 -16.47 -19.30
N THR A 1069 22.58 -16.13 -18.10
CA THR A 1069 23.10 -16.69 -16.82
C THR A 1069 21.96 -17.32 -16.03
N SER A 1070 22.26 -18.47 -15.41
CA SER A 1070 21.32 -19.24 -14.59
C SER A 1070 19.97 -19.51 -15.29
N PRO A 1071 19.95 -19.96 -16.57
CA PRO A 1071 18.69 -20.20 -17.25
C PRO A 1071 17.86 -21.25 -16.53
N ALA A 1072 16.57 -20.97 -16.37
CA ALA A 1072 15.61 -21.93 -15.88
C ALA A 1072 15.64 -23.22 -16.72
N ARG A 1073 15.37 -24.34 -16.08
CA ARG A 1073 15.40 -25.67 -16.71
C ARG A 1073 14.41 -25.73 -17.87
N ASN A 1074 14.85 -26.16 -19.06
CA ASN A 1074 14.05 -26.19 -20.29
C ASN A 1074 13.48 -24.84 -20.76
N LEU A 1075 14.09 -23.72 -20.34
CA LEU A 1075 13.72 -22.41 -20.82
C LEU A 1075 13.89 -22.29 -22.33
N SER A 1076 12.92 -21.65 -22.98
CA SER A 1076 13.03 -21.29 -24.39
C SER A 1076 13.35 -19.80 -24.51
N LEU A 1077 14.49 -19.50 -25.12
CA LEU A 1077 14.96 -18.14 -25.39
C LEU A 1077 14.44 -17.68 -26.76
N MET A 1078 13.89 -16.48 -26.83
CA MET A 1078 13.31 -15.91 -28.03
C MET A 1078 14.19 -14.79 -28.56
N VAL A 1079 14.74 -14.93 -29.76
CA VAL A 1079 15.53 -13.89 -30.43
C VAL A 1079 14.70 -13.28 -31.56
N PRO A 1080 14.49 -11.95 -31.61
CA PRO A 1080 13.74 -11.33 -32.70
C PRO A 1080 14.33 -11.68 -34.07
N THR A 1081 13.50 -12.05 -35.03
CA THR A 1081 13.97 -12.38 -36.40
C THR A 1081 14.21 -11.15 -37.26
N ARG A 1082 13.71 -9.98 -36.84
CA ARG A 1082 13.84 -8.72 -37.56
C ARG A 1082 14.32 -7.59 -36.66
N THR A 1083 15.10 -6.69 -37.24
CA THR A 1083 15.46 -5.40 -36.62
C THR A 1083 14.45 -4.32 -37.03
N THR A 1084 14.42 -3.21 -36.31
CA THR A 1084 13.60 -2.03 -36.66
C THR A 1084 14.03 -1.36 -37.96
N THR A 1085 15.27 -1.59 -38.40
CA THR A 1085 15.80 -1.18 -39.71
C THR A 1085 15.47 -2.14 -40.85
N GLY A 1086 14.71 -3.21 -40.59
CA GLY A 1086 14.25 -4.17 -41.59
C GLY A 1086 15.24 -5.30 -41.92
N ARG A 1087 16.33 -5.44 -41.16
CA ARG A 1087 17.28 -6.56 -41.35
C ARG A 1087 16.68 -7.87 -40.84
N THR A 1088 17.08 -8.97 -41.46
CA THR A 1088 16.60 -10.33 -41.15
C THR A 1088 17.70 -11.17 -40.52
N LEU A 1089 17.35 -11.87 -39.43
CA LEU A 1089 18.23 -12.79 -38.72
C LEU A 1089 18.71 -13.92 -39.64
N GLN A 1090 20.02 -14.14 -39.68
CA GLN A 1090 20.69 -15.16 -40.48
C GLN A 1090 21.10 -16.36 -39.62
N SER A 1091 21.61 -16.12 -38.41
CA SER A 1091 22.10 -17.18 -37.52
C SER A 1091 22.10 -16.76 -36.07
N VAL A 1092 21.97 -17.74 -35.18
CA VAL A 1092 22.24 -17.60 -33.74
C VAL A 1092 23.34 -18.59 -33.36
N THR A 1093 24.32 -18.13 -32.59
CA THR A 1093 25.40 -18.97 -32.04
C THR A 1093 25.48 -18.79 -30.53
N ARG A 1094 26.00 -19.80 -29.82
CA ARG A 1094 26.37 -19.73 -28.40
C ARG A 1094 27.85 -20.07 -28.26
N ALA A 1095 28.64 -19.17 -27.67
CA ALA A 1095 30.11 -19.28 -27.59
C ALA A 1095 30.74 -19.62 -28.97
N GLY A 1096 30.23 -18.99 -30.04
CA GLY A 1096 30.69 -19.20 -31.42
C GLY A 1096 30.18 -20.47 -32.11
N SER A 1097 29.51 -21.39 -31.41
CA SER A 1097 28.92 -22.60 -32.02
C SER A 1097 27.47 -22.34 -32.45
N PRO A 1098 27.04 -22.76 -33.65
CA PRO A 1098 25.64 -22.64 -34.06
C PRO A 1098 24.66 -23.30 -33.08
N VAL A 1099 23.54 -22.64 -32.80
CA VAL A 1099 22.42 -23.23 -32.06
C VAL A 1099 21.25 -23.48 -33.00
N THR A 1100 20.51 -24.57 -32.76
CA THR A 1100 19.29 -24.87 -33.54
C THR A 1100 18.21 -23.89 -33.12
N THR A 1101 17.51 -23.32 -34.09
CA THR A 1101 16.41 -22.39 -33.85
C THR A 1101 15.14 -22.84 -34.57
N VAL A 1102 13.98 -22.51 -33.99
CA VAL A 1102 12.66 -22.69 -34.60
C VAL A 1102 11.96 -21.34 -34.68
N THR A 1103 11.54 -20.92 -35.87
CA THR A 1103 10.79 -19.66 -36.00
C THR A 1103 9.36 -19.83 -35.54
N ARG A 1104 8.91 -18.98 -34.62
CA ARG A 1104 7.52 -18.93 -34.15
C ARG A 1104 7.03 -17.47 -34.12
N THR A 1105 5.82 -17.25 -34.59
CA THR A 1105 5.14 -15.95 -34.49
C THR A 1105 4.39 -15.87 -33.17
N ILE A 1106 4.76 -14.92 -32.32
CA ILE A 1106 4.10 -14.64 -31.05
C ILE A 1106 3.38 -13.31 -31.20
N LYS A 1107 2.05 -13.35 -31.36
CA LYS A 1107 1.18 -12.17 -31.33
C LYS A 1107 1.70 -11.06 -32.27
N GLY A 1108 1.95 -11.43 -33.53
CA GLY A 1108 2.41 -10.52 -34.60
C GLY A 1108 3.91 -10.29 -34.69
N VAL A 1109 4.72 -10.84 -33.77
CA VAL A 1109 6.18 -10.70 -33.78
C VAL A 1109 6.85 -12.06 -33.99
N ASP A 1110 7.73 -12.16 -35.00
CA ASP A 1110 8.46 -13.38 -35.33
C ASP A 1110 9.75 -13.51 -34.52
N PHE A 1111 9.91 -14.62 -33.81
CA PHE A 1111 11.10 -14.95 -33.03
C PHE A 1111 11.73 -16.27 -33.49
N ALA A 1112 13.05 -16.33 -33.46
CA ALA A 1112 13.81 -17.56 -33.48
C ALA A 1112 13.94 -18.08 -32.05
N PHE A 1113 13.27 -19.20 -31.76
CA PHE A 1113 13.32 -19.87 -30.46
C PHE A 1113 14.55 -20.76 -30.38
N VAL A 1114 15.34 -20.60 -29.32
CA VAL A 1114 16.34 -21.57 -28.87
C VAL A 1114 15.72 -22.33 -27.69
N ASP A 1115 15.17 -23.49 -27.99
CA ASP A 1115 14.55 -24.35 -26.97
C ASP A 1115 15.64 -24.99 -26.08
N ALA A 1116 15.35 -25.17 -24.79
CA ALA A 1116 16.31 -25.62 -23.77
C ALA A 1116 17.62 -24.80 -23.77
N ALA A 1117 17.48 -23.47 -23.75
CA ALA A 1117 18.58 -22.53 -23.77
C ALA A 1117 19.54 -22.75 -22.59
N LEU A 1118 20.83 -22.88 -22.90
CA LEU A 1118 21.90 -23.06 -21.92
C LEU A 1118 22.61 -21.75 -21.64
N ALA A 1119 23.28 -21.66 -20.48
CA ALA A 1119 24.06 -20.49 -20.11
C ALA A 1119 25.21 -20.22 -21.12
N GLY A 1120 25.58 -18.95 -21.25
CA GLY A 1120 26.71 -18.50 -22.07
C GLY A 1120 26.37 -17.30 -22.96
N THR A 1121 27.38 -16.86 -23.71
CA THR A 1121 27.26 -15.73 -24.63
C THR A 1121 26.59 -16.14 -25.93
N TYR A 1122 25.47 -15.50 -26.25
CA TYR A 1122 24.75 -15.65 -27.51
C TYR A 1122 25.13 -14.55 -28.48
N THR A 1123 25.22 -14.89 -29.76
CA THR A 1123 25.44 -13.95 -30.85
C THR A 1123 24.44 -14.20 -31.98
N ALA A 1124 23.60 -13.21 -32.27
CA ALA A 1124 22.63 -13.21 -33.34
C ALA A 1124 23.07 -12.27 -34.46
N THR A 1125 23.19 -12.78 -35.68
CA THR A 1125 23.71 -12.05 -36.85
C THR A 1125 22.58 -11.77 -37.84
N TYR A 1126 22.47 -10.52 -38.28
CA TYR A 1126 21.48 -10.00 -39.22
C TYR A 1126 22.17 -9.51 -40.51
N ASN A 1127 21.45 -9.50 -41.64
CA ASN A 1127 21.98 -9.16 -42.96
C ASN A 1127 22.14 -7.66 -43.27
#